data_AF-A0A956TD30-F1
#
_entry.id   AF-A0A956TD30-F1
#
_cell.length_a   1.000
_cell.length_b   1.000
_cell.length_c   1.000
_cell.angle_alpha   90.00
_cell.angle_beta   90.00
_cell.angle_gamma   90.00
#
_symmetry.space_group_name_H-M   'P 1'
#
loop_
_entity.id
_entity.type
_entity.pdbx_description
1 polymer ?
#
loop_
_entity_poly.entity_id
_entity_poly.type
_entity_poly.pdbx_seq_one_letter_code
_entity_poly.pdbx_strand_id
1 'polypeptide(L)'
;MVTLGQQTIGPVERLRGRLREQGQRELERGQNLQEQGRQQQASGSEQAEQAAEQSRQADADKAAAQHDLSRARAKERRGASHLREGRELFEHGFGQAQDGLDTIKAGYDQQRLGLDLKGKGSRQVARGLAKGQAAEARQQKQIERYQQAGQQEAPIEADKDRARQKLEQALGIETRAEQAQQEAMADFGRGRTLEGEAAGLKDQGRAQLGQGQEKVGEGTQHLDQAALSAASAQEFSQLATRHQLNSVRLSASAGVRDLQAMAARARAAMLAQAAQELDGQVAPLTQQAAQLLADSQQQDRQGNYWLQKGNTDICWGRHMQTCPFHYCTGKQLEQMGHQEVAYGTQLREQSKETFAQHIQVRDEAESKRARAEQLRARAAELSGEASRQAELARSERLRSAQHGEQAEANGQKASQAQAQAQQHRQTGLPLVASGAQLIHDGQTTIGSGFAKEAEGRQLEMGGLISIDRARGREDRAGRHQQGSLDQLQEAFLAEDAIHQGQRENLAKFDQAREREHRAHQQEAKGIEWLENGFQVAGQGAAKVGQGLVDFSHGRQLEMDGLRQQNRGQKMLLQARTAIEEAANQGAAADQAKQQAQFQEQEAHRLIAQGQEMIEAGQALQGKGEGYLALGAQAG
;
A
#
# COMPACT_ATOMS: atom_id res chain seq x y z
N MET A 1 158.53 168.54 -56.71
CA MET A 1 159.58 168.45 -57.73
C MET A 1 158.90 168.31 -59.08
N VAL A 2 159.22 169.24 -59.99
CA VAL A 2 159.42 169.04 -61.44
C VAL A 2 158.17 168.57 -62.23
N THR A 3 157.60 169.27 -63.23
CA THR A 3 157.95 170.46 -64.05
C THR A 3 156.68 170.89 -64.84
N LEU A 4 156.29 172.17 -64.89
CA LEU A 4 156.46 173.17 -66.00
C LEU A 4 155.95 172.73 -67.40
N GLY A 5 155.12 173.50 -68.15
CA GLY A 5 154.58 174.84 -67.97
C GLY A 5 153.66 175.38 -69.11
N GLN A 6 153.30 176.68 -69.03
CA GLN A 6 152.79 177.68 -70.04
C GLN A 6 151.47 177.36 -70.81
N GLN A 7 150.49 178.24 -71.10
CA GLN A 7 150.37 179.72 -71.28
C GLN A 7 148.90 180.22 -71.04
N THR A 8 148.78 181.50 -70.62
CA THR A 8 147.67 182.51 -70.56
C THR A 8 146.20 182.20 -70.94
N ILE A 9 145.22 182.61 -70.09
CA ILE A 9 143.99 183.44 -70.34
C ILE A 9 143.21 183.69 -69.00
N GLY A 10 142.61 184.90 -68.87
CA GLY A 10 142.20 185.61 -67.65
C GLY A 10 140.84 185.28 -66.97
N PRO A 11 140.45 186.04 -65.90
CA PRO A 11 139.73 185.50 -64.73
C PRO A 11 138.19 185.46 -64.74
N VAL A 12 137.49 185.95 -65.77
CA VAL A 12 136.03 186.15 -65.69
C VAL A 12 135.19 184.94 -66.17
N GLU A 13 135.75 184.04 -67.00
CA GLU A 13 134.99 182.88 -67.52
C GLU A 13 134.92 181.68 -66.56
N ARG A 14 135.82 181.59 -65.56
CA ARG A 14 135.86 180.45 -64.61
C ARG A 14 134.73 180.46 -63.58
N LEU A 15 134.07 181.58 -63.34
CA LEU A 15 132.93 181.64 -62.42
C LEU A 15 131.64 181.13 -63.06
N ARG A 16 131.50 181.26 -64.39
CA ARG A 16 130.27 180.93 -65.12
C ARG A 16 130.07 179.42 -65.31
N GLY A 17 131.16 178.66 -65.43
CA GLY A 17 131.12 177.20 -65.55
C GLY A 17 130.73 176.48 -64.25
N ARG A 18 131.20 176.98 -63.09
CA ARG A 18 130.98 176.31 -61.80
C ARG A 18 129.54 176.42 -61.28
N LEU A 19 128.81 177.47 -61.66
CA LEU A 19 127.42 177.66 -61.22
C LEU A 19 126.41 176.81 -62.00
N ARG A 20 126.71 176.38 -63.22
CA ARG A 20 125.83 175.50 -64.01
C ARG A 20 125.90 174.02 -63.59
N GLU A 21 127.08 173.53 -63.22
CA GLU A 21 127.26 172.14 -62.78
C GLU A 21 126.58 171.83 -61.44
N GLN A 22 126.47 172.81 -60.53
CA GLN A 22 125.83 172.59 -59.23
C GLN A 22 124.30 172.53 -59.31
N GLY A 23 123.67 173.23 -60.26
CA GLY A 23 122.21 173.20 -60.43
C GLY A 23 121.69 171.88 -61.01
N GLN A 24 122.46 171.24 -61.90
CA GLN A 24 122.04 169.99 -62.54
C GLN A 24 122.08 168.77 -61.60
N ARG A 25 122.98 168.76 -60.60
CA ARG A 25 123.13 167.63 -59.66
C ARG A 25 122.02 167.53 -58.61
N GLU A 26 121.35 168.63 -58.29
CA GLU A 26 120.24 168.64 -57.31
C GLU A 26 118.92 168.16 -57.94
N LEU A 27 118.74 168.34 -59.25
CA LEU A 27 117.55 167.91 -60.00
C LEU A 27 117.47 166.38 -60.16
N GLU A 28 118.59 165.71 -60.41
CA GLU A 28 118.64 164.25 -60.54
C GLU A 28 118.37 163.51 -59.21
N ARG A 29 118.61 164.16 -58.07
CA ARG A 29 118.36 163.58 -56.74
C ARG A 29 116.87 163.55 -56.35
N GLY A 30 116.09 164.50 -56.84
CA GLY A 30 114.65 164.58 -56.54
C GLY A 30 113.81 163.51 -57.25
N GLN A 31 114.18 163.15 -58.48
CA GLN A 31 113.40 162.20 -59.29
C GLN A 31 113.48 160.75 -58.79
N ASN A 32 114.64 160.32 -58.26
CA ASN A 32 114.82 158.96 -57.75
C ASN A 32 114.00 158.63 -56.48
N LEU A 33 113.64 159.62 -55.66
CA LEU A 33 112.87 159.39 -54.42
C LEU A 33 111.37 159.21 -54.68
N GLN A 34 110.84 159.76 -55.77
CA GLN A 34 109.41 159.74 -56.06
C GLN A 34 108.92 158.39 -56.59
N GLU A 35 109.82 157.62 -57.21
CA GLU A 35 109.49 156.34 -57.85
C GLU A 35 109.46 155.18 -56.84
N GLN A 36 110.26 155.26 -55.77
CA GLN A 36 110.26 154.26 -54.69
C GLN A 36 109.00 154.32 -53.82
N GLY A 37 108.40 155.49 -53.62
CA GLY A 37 107.18 155.65 -52.79
C GLY A 37 105.93 155.00 -53.39
N ARG A 38 105.81 154.97 -54.72
CA ARG A 38 104.62 154.40 -55.40
C ARG A 38 104.55 152.88 -55.35
N GLN A 39 105.69 152.18 -55.30
CA GLN A 39 105.70 150.72 -55.29
C GLN A 39 105.26 150.11 -53.95
N GLN A 40 105.45 150.82 -52.83
CA GLN A 40 105.08 150.32 -51.50
C GLN A 40 103.57 150.41 -51.21
N GLN A 41 102.84 151.28 -51.91
CA GLN A 41 101.41 151.50 -51.63
C GLN A 41 100.50 150.43 -52.24
N ALA A 42 100.90 149.82 -53.37
CA ALA A 42 100.10 148.83 -54.07
C ALA A 42 100.11 147.44 -53.40
N SER A 43 101.21 147.06 -52.73
CA SER A 43 101.31 145.76 -52.06
C SER A 43 100.49 145.64 -50.78
N GLY A 44 100.10 146.77 -50.16
CA GLY A 44 99.37 146.79 -48.90
C GLY A 44 97.86 146.53 -49.03
N SER A 45 97.24 146.85 -50.16
CA SER A 45 95.77 146.73 -50.32
C SER A 45 95.29 145.31 -50.62
N GLU A 46 96.06 144.51 -51.35
CA GLU A 46 95.65 143.15 -51.74
C GLU A 46 95.63 142.17 -50.55
N GLN A 47 96.44 142.41 -49.51
CA GLN A 47 96.52 141.50 -48.34
C GLN A 47 95.33 141.63 -47.38
N ALA A 48 94.64 142.78 -47.33
CA ALA A 48 93.53 143.00 -46.40
C ALA A 48 92.24 142.27 -46.82
N GLU A 49 91.98 142.15 -48.12
CA GLU A 49 90.72 141.58 -48.63
C GLU A 49 90.64 140.06 -48.45
N GLN A 50 91.77 139.36 -48.59
CA GLN A 50 91.85 137.90 -48.44
C GLN A 50 91.63 137.43 -46.99
N ALA A 51 91.98 138.25 -46.00
CA ALA A 51 91.81 137.89 -44.59
C ALA A 51 90.33 137.91 -44.14
N ALA A 52 89.52 138.85 -44.66
CA ALA A 52 88.14 139.02 -44.24
C ALA A 52 87.21 137.88 -44.72
N GLU A 53 87.52 137.25 -45.85
CA GLU A 53 86.70 136.18 -46.43
C GLU A 53 86.89 134.84 -45.68
N GLN A 54 88.12 134.56 -45.23
CA GLN A 54 88.43 133.36 -44.45
C GLN A 54 87.72 133.31 -43.09
N SER A 55 87.49 134.46 -42.45
CA SER A 55 86.79 134.50 -41.16
C SER A 55 85.30 134.14 -41.26
N ARG A 56 84.63 134.38 -42.40
CA ARG A 56 83.18 134.09 -42.53
C ARG A 56 82.91 132.60 -42.75
N GLN A 57 83.81 131.91 -43.46
CA GLN A 57 83.69 130.48 -43.71
C GLN A 57 83.76 129.67 -42.41
N ALA A 58 84.64 130.07 -41.48
CA ALA A 58 84.82 129.38 -40.20
C ALA A 58 83.58 129.41 -39.29
N ASP A 59 82.79 130.49 -39.29
CA ASP A 59 81.60 130.60 -38.45
C ASP A 59 80.44 129.71 -38.95
N ALA A 60 80.35 129.45 -40.25
CA ALA A 60 79.34 128.57 -40.83
C ALA A 60 79.56 127.10 -40.44
N ASP A 61 80.81 126.64 -40.44
CA ASP A 61 81.18 125.25 -40.13
C ASP A 61 80.91 124.90 -38.67
N LYS A 62 81.08 125.86 -37.74
CA LYS A 62 80.81 125.66 -36.31
C LYS A 62 79.32 125.43 -36.02
N ALA A 63 78.42 126.07 -36.76
CA ALA A 63 76.98 125.91 -36.57
C ALA A 63 76.48 124.53 -37.04
N ALA A 64 77.03 124.00 -38.13
CA ALA A 64 76.70 122.67 -38.64
C ALA A 64 77.05 121.55 -37.64
N ALA A 65 78.23 121.63 -37.01
CA ALA A 65 78.69 120.65 -36.02
C ALA A 65 77.76 120.54 -34.79
N GLN A 66 77.17 121.64 -34.32
CA GLN A 66 76.26 121.61 -33.16
C GLN A 66 74.93 120.92 -33.46
N HIS A 67 74.43 121.06 -34.69
CA HIS A 67 73.19 120.40 -35.10
C HIS A 67 73.36 118.86 -35.12
N ASP A 68 74.47 118.36 -35.64
CA ASP A 68 74.74 116.92 -35.72
C ASP A 68 74.92 116.26 -34.34
N LEU A 69 75.53 116.97 -33.39
CA LEU A 69 75.64 116.52 -32.00
C LEU A 69 74.27 116.26 -31.34
N SER A 70 73.29 117.13 -31.59
CA SER A 70 71.94 117.00 -31.03
C SER A 70 71.22 115.75 -31.56
N ARG A 71 71.40 115.47 -32.86
CA ARG A 71 70.80 114.32 -33.54
C ARG A 71 71.41 113.00 -33.06
N ALA A 72 72.71 113.00 -32.76
CA ALA A 72 73.39 111.84 -32.23
C ALA A 72 72.93 111.49 -30.80
N ARG A 73 72.77 112.48 -29.91
CA ARG A 73 72.23 112.26 -28.55
C ARG A 73 70.80 111.71 -28.53
N ALA A 74 69.97 112.11 -29.50
CA ALA A 74 68.62 111.55 -29.63
C ALA A 74 68.65 110.05 -30.02
N LYS A 75 69.59 109.63 -30.88
CA LYS A 75 69.80 108.22 -31.22
C LYS A 75 70.30 107.41 -30.02
N GLU A 76 71.16 108.00 -29.18
CA GLU A 76 71.67 107.35 -27.97
C GLU A 76 70.53 106.97 -27.01
N ARG A 77 69.59 107.90 -26.75
CA ARG A 77 68.43 107.65 -25.87
C ARG A 77 67.53 106.52 -26.39
N ARG A 78 67.31 106.45 -27.70
CA ARG A 78 66.53 105.36 -28.32
C ARG A 78 67.24 104.01 -28.19
N GLY A 79 68.56 103.99 -28.39
CA GLY A 79 69.37 102.78 -28.16
C GLY A 79 69.27 102.25 -26.73
N ALA A 80 69.25 103.14 -25.73
CA ALA A 80 69.08 102.77 -24.33
C ALA A 80 67.66 102.27 -23.97
N SER A 81 66.62 102.71 -24.68
CA SER A 81 65.24 102.20 -24.50
C SER A 81 65.13 100.75 -24.98
N HIS A 82 65.61 100.46 -26.19
CA HIS A 82 65.56 99.11 -26.77
C HIS A 82 66.38 98.09 -25.98
N LEU A 83 67.45 98.52 -25.31
CA LEU A 83 68.19 97.67 -24.37
C LEU A 83 67.35 97.23 -23.16
N ARG A 84 66.52 98.14 -22.61
CA ARG A 84 65.64 97.82 -21.48
C ARG A 84 64.50 96.89 -21.91
N GLU A 85 63.82 97.24 -22.99
CA GLU A 85 62.75 96.40 -23.58
C GLU A 85 63.27 94.99 -23.91
N GLY A 86 64.47 94.88 -24.49
CA GLY A 86 65.07 93.60 -24.79
C GLY A 86 65.37 92.75 -23.56
N ARG A 87 65.76 93.37 -22.44
CA ARG A 87 66.02 92.67 -21.18
C ARG A 87 64.73 92.16 -20.54
N GLU A 88 63.68 92.98 -20.49
CA GLU A 88 62.39 92.60 -19.90
C GLU A 88 61.74 91.43 -20.65
N LEU A 89 61.78 91.47 -21.99
CA LEU A 89 61.28 90.36 -22.83
C LEU A 89 62.08 89.08 -22.62
N PHE A 90 63.40 89.19 -22.43
CA PHE A 90 64.24 88.02 -22.15
C PHE A 90 63.92 87.38 -20.80
N GLU A 91 63.81 88.18 -19.73
CA GLU A 91 63.49 87.69 -18.39
C GLU A 91 62.08 87.05 -18.35
N HIS A 92 61.10 87.64 -19.04
CA HIS A 92 59.76 87.07 -19.17
C HIS A 92 59.77 85.77 -19.98
N GLY A 93 60.51 85.73 -21.09
CA GLY A 93 60.64 84.53 -21.90
C GLY A 93 61.26 83.36 -21.13
N PHE A 94 62.26 83.65 -20.30
CA PHE A 94 62.92 82.66 -19.46
C PHE A 94 61.99 82.10 -18.37
N GLY A 95 61.26 82.97 -17.67
CA GLY A 95 60.28 82.53 -16.66
C GLY A 95 59.21 81.62 -17.26
N GLN A 96 58.66 82.00 -18.42
CA GLN A 96 57.63 81.22 -19.08
C GLN A 96 58.15 79.89 -19.64
N ALA A 97 59.41 79.84 -20.08
CA ALA A 97 60.04 78.58 -20.47
C ALA A 97 60.18 77.63 -19.27
N GLN A 98 60.56 78.15 -18.10
CA GLN A 98 60.68 77.35 -16.88
C GLN A 98 59.32 76.78 -16.42
N ASP A 99 58.27 77.60 -16.43
CA ASP A 99 56.90 77.16 -16.12
C ASP A 99 56.41 76.07 -17.09
N GLY A 100 56.76 76.20 -18.38
CA GLY A 100 56.49 75.18 -19.39
C GLY A 100 57.17 73.84 -19.07
N LEU A 101 58.43 73.85 -18.62
CA LEU A 101 59.16 72.65 -18.21
C LEU A 101 58.56 71.98 -16.96
N ASP A 102 58.18 72.75 -15.96
CA ASP A 102 57.53 72.22 -14.76
C ASP A 102 56.17 71.59 -15.07
N THR A 103 55.42 72.19 -16.00
CA THR A 103 54.15 71.66 -16.49
C THR A 103 54.34 70.34 -17.26
N ILE A 104 55.40 70.24 -18.09
CA ILE A 104 55.78 68.99 -18.76
C ILE A 104 56.10 67.90 -17.73
N LYS A 105 56.88 68.21 -16.70
CA LYS A 105 57.24 67.26 -15.65
C LYS A 105 56.01 66.74 -14.90
N ALA A 106 55.11 67.64 -14.50
CA ALA A 106 53.86 67.27 -13.84
C ALA A 106 52.98 66.38 -14.75
N GLY A 107 52.96 66.65 -16.06
CA GLY A 107 52.28 65.81 -17.03
C GLY A 107 52.87 64.40 -17.12
N TYR A 108 54.21 64.27 -17.06
CA TYR A 108 54.89 62.98 -17.07
C TYR A 108 54.61 62.14 -15.82
N ASP A 109 54.62 62.77 -14.63
CA ASP A 109 54.29 62.10 -13.38
C ASP A 109 52.85 61.57 -13.37
N GLN A 110 51.91 62.32 -13.95
CA GLN A 110 50.53 61.85 -14.14
C GLN A 110 50.43 60.69 -15.13
N GLN A 111 51.18 60.71 -16.23
CA GLN A 111 51.24 59.56 -17.15
C GLN A 111 51.75 58.29 -16.46
N ARG A 112 52.80 58.41 -15.64
CA ARG A 112 53.35 57.29 -14.86
C ARG A 112 52.33 56.74 -13.87
N LEU A 113 51.64 57.61 -13.14
CA LEU A 113 50.55 57.20 -12.24
C LEU A 113 49.45 56.46 -13.01
N GLY A 114 49.05 56.97 -14.17
CA GLY A 114 48.07 56.31 -15.04
C GLY A 114 48.50 54.90 -15.48
N LEU A 115 49.79 54.70 -15.78
CA LEU A 115 50.34 53.37 -16.11
C LEU A 115 50.31 52.41 -14.92
N ASP A 116 50.67 52.88 -13.72
CA ASP A 116 50.62 52.06 -12.50
C ASP A 116 49.20 51.62 -12.16
N LEU A 117 48.21 52.51 -12.33
CA LEU A 117 46.79 52.21 -12.15
C LEU A 117 46.31 51.17 -13.18
N LYS A 118 46.69 51.31 -14.45
CA LYS A 118 46.40 50.30 -15.49
C LYS A 118 47.01 48.94 -15.14
N GLY A 119 48.25 48.91 -14.67
CA GLY A 119 48.93 47.67 -14.25
C GLY A 119 48.30 47.01 -13.03
N LYS A 120 47.71 47.79 -12.10
CA LYS A 120 46.91 47.26 -10.99
C LYS A 120 45.58 46.69 -11.49
N GLY A 121 44.85 47.45 -12.31
CA GLY A 121 43.57 47.04 -12.88
C GLY A 121 43.68 45.76 -13.70
N SER A 122 44.67 45.66 -14.61
CA SER A 122 44.90 44.46 -15.42
C SER A 122 45.15 43.19 -14.59
N ARG A 123 45.98 43.29 -13.54
CA ARG A 123 46.23 42.15 -12.62
C ARG A 123 44.98 41.73 -11.86
N GLN A 124 44.11 42.68 -11.53
CA GLN A 124 42.88 42.42 -10.80
C GLN A 124 41.80 41.78 -11.70
N VAL A 125 41.69 42.22 -12.96
CA VAL A 125 40.87 41.56 -13.99
C VAL A 125 41.33 40.12 -14.23
N ALA A 126 42.63 39.89 -14.41
CA ALA A 126 43.17 38.55 -14.63
C ALA A 126 42.90 37.59 -13.45
N ARG A 127 42.99 38.09 -12.21
CA ARG A 127 42.64 37.31 -11.01
C ARG A 127 41.14 37.02 -10.91
N GLY A 128 40.30 37.96 -11.34
CA GLY A 128 38.86 37.76 -11.42
C GLY A 128 38.51 36.64 -12.41
N LEU A 129 39.03 36.73 -13.64
CA LEU A 129 38.77 35.75 -14.71
C LEU A 129 39.19 34.33 -14.32
N ALA A 130 40.40 34.19 -13.75
CA ALA A 130 40.88 32.87 -13.30
C ALA A 130 40.00 32.26 -12.19
N LYS A 131 39.45 33.09 -11.30
CA LYS A 131 38.52 32.63 -10.25
C LYS A 131 37.14 32.32 -10.80
N GLY A 132 36.67 33.07 -11.79
CA GLY A 132 35.41 32.82 -12.52
C GLY A 132 35.44 31.45 -13.20
N GLN A 133 36.47 31.19 -14.02
CA GLN A 133 36.64 29.90 -14.71
C GLN A 133 36.73 28.71 -13.74
N ALA A 134 37.41 28.87 -12.61
CA ALA A 134 37.48 27.82 -11.59
C ALA A 134 36.14 27.59 -10.85
N ALA A 135 35.27 28.60 -10.78
CA ALA A 135 33.92 28.48 -10.22
C ALA A 135 32.97 27.81 -11.23
N GLU A 136 33.01 28.21 -12.50
CA GLU A 136 32.27 27.59 -13.61
C GLU A 136 32.59 26.09 -13.74
N ALA A 137 33.88 25.71 -13.73
CA ALA A 137 34.28 24.30 -13.78
C ALA A 137 33.73 23.48 -12.59
N ARG A 138 33.59 24.10 -11.41
CA ARG A 138 32.98 23.46 -10.23
C ARG A 138 31.47 23.34 -10.36
N GLN A 139 30.80 24.34 -10.92
CA GLN A 139 29.37 24.29 -11.22
C GLN A 139 29.06 23.18 -12.22
N GLN A 140 29.81 23.10 -13.32
CA GLN A 140 29.65 22.06 -14.34
C GLN A 140 29.76 20.66 -13.74
N LYS A 141 30.76 20.44 -12.87
CA LYS A 141 30.92 19.17 -12.16
C LYS A 141 29.75 18.85 -11.20
N GLN A 142 29.11 19.85 -10.60
CA GLN A 142 27.91 19.60 -9.77
C GLN A 142 26.68 19.32 -10.65
N ILE A 143 26.54 19.97 -11.80
CA ILE A 143 25.46 19.68 -12.77
C ILE A 143 25.55 18.23 -13.24
N GLU A 144 26.74 17.75 -13.62
CA GLU A 144 26.97 16.36 -14.03
C GLU A 144 26.58 15.36 -12.92
N ARG A 145 26.98 15.65 -11.67
CA ARG A 145 26.61 14.81 -10.51
C ARG A 145 25.11 14.81 -10.23
N TYR A 146 24.45 15.95 -10.41
CA TYR A 146 23.00 16.06 -10.25
C TYR A 146 22.26 15.26 -11.34
N GLN A 147 22.73 15.30 -12.59
CA GLN A 147 22.18 14.50 -13.69
C GLN A 147 22.38 12.99 -13.47
N GLN A 148 23.55 12.58 -12.97
CA GLN A 148 23.81 11.17 -12.61
C GLN A 148 22.88 10.68 -11.50
N ALA A 149 22.59 11.52 -10.50
CA ALA A 149 21.63 11.20 -9.45
C ALA A 149 20.21 10.98 -10.03
N GLY A 150 19.76 11.83 -10.96
CA GLY A 150 18.47 11.63 -11.64
C GLY A 150 18.40 10.35 -12.49
N GLN A 151 19.52 9.90 -13.07
CA GLN A 151 19.57 8.61 -13.78
C GLN A 151 19.45 7.39 -12.83
N GLN A 152 19.80 7.56 -11.54
CA GLN A 152 19.69 6.52 -10.53
C GLN A 152 18.29 6.41 -9.91
N GLU A 153 17.43 7.43 -10.06
CA GLU A 153 16.03 7.38 -9.59
C GLU A 153 15.17 6.44 -10.45
N ALA A 154 15.38 6.42 -11.77
CA ALA A 154 14.61 5.59 -12.71
C ALA A 154 14.58 4.08 -12.36
N PRO A 155 15.72 3.40 -12.06
CA PRO A 155 15.68 2.00 -11.65
C PRO A 155 15.00 1.80 -10.29
N ILE A 156 15.12 2.76 -9.36
CA ILE A 156 14.48 2.67 -8.03
C ILE A 156 12.95 2.78 -8.16
N GLU A 157 12.44 3.66 -9.02
CA GLU A 157 11.00 3.73 -9.30
C GLU A 157 10.50 2.43 -9.95
N ALA A 158 11.27 1.85 -10.88
CA ALA A 158 10.94 0.57 -11.47
C ALA A 158 10.91 -0.58 -10.43
N ASP A 159 11.79 -0.55 -9.44
CA ASP A 159 11.80 -1.53 -8.34
C ASP A 159 10.62 -1.31 -7.38
N LYS A 160 10.24 -0.05 -7.09
CA LYS A 160 9.00 0.28 -6.35
C LYS A 160 7.77 -0.27 -7.07
N ASP A 161 7.65 -0.07 -8.38
CA ASP A 161 6.51 -0.55 -9.16
C ASP A 161 6.44 -2.08 -9.21
N ARG A 162 7.59 -2.76 -9.34
CA ARG A 162 7.66 -4.23 -9.24
C ARG A 162 7.22 -4.72 -7.85
N ALA A 163 7.65 -4.05 -6.79
CA ALA A 163 7.26 -4.41 -5.44
C ALA A 163 5.76 -4.17 -5.19
N ARG A 164 5.18 -3.07 -5.71
CA ARG A 164 3.73 -2.82 -5.71
C ARG A 164 2.95 -3.92 -6.43
N GLN A 165 3.39 -4.32 -7.63
CA GLN A 165 2.72 -5.41 -8.37
C GLN A 165 2.77 -6.75 -7.62
N LYS A 166 3.89 -7.09 -6.98
CA LYS A 166 3.97 -8.30 -6.15
C LYS A 166 3.04 -8.22 -4.94
N LEU A 167 2.93 -7.04 -4.32
CA LEU A 167 2.02 -6.80 -3.20
C LEU A 167 0.55 -6.96 -3.64
N GLU A 168 0.15 -6.39 -4.77
CA GLU A 168 -1.20 -6.55 -5.34
C GLU A 168 -1.52 -8.01 -5.67
N GLN A 169 -0.57 -8.74 -6.26
CA GLN A 169 -0.75 -10.17 -6.52
C GLN A 169 -0.92 -10.98 -5.23
N ALA A 170 -0.15 -10.67 -4.20
CA ALA A 170 -0.25 -11.34 -2.90
C ALA A 170 -1.60 -11.05 -2.22
N LEU A 171 -2.06 -9.80 -2.23
CA LEU A 171 -3.40 -9.42 -1.76
C LEU A 171 -4.51 -10.14 -2.53
N GLY A 172 -4.39 -10.26 -3.86
CA GLY A 172 -5.36 -11.00 -4.67
C GLY A 172 -5.40 -12.50 -4.36
N ILE A 173 -4.29 -13.11 -3.91
CA ILE A 173 -4.27 -14.50 -3.44
C ILE A 173 -4.96 -14.63 -2.08
N GLU A 174 -4.74 -13.68 -1.17
CA GLU A 174 -5.39 -13.61 0.15
C GLU A 174 -6.91 -13.51 0.01
N THR A 175 -7.42 -12.57 -0.80
CA THR A 175 -8.88 -12.44 -1.02
C THR A 175 -9.52 -13.72 -1.57
N ARG A 176 -8.83 -14.44 -2.46
CA ARG A 176 -9.31 -15.73 -2.98
C ARG A 176 -9.24 -16.84 -1.93
N ALA A 177 -8.27 -16.79 -1.03
CA ALA A 177 -8.16 -17.72 0.09
C ALA A 177 -9.30 -17.48 1.09
N GLU A 178 -9.62 -16.22 1.41
CA GLU A 178 -10.78 -15.86 2.26
C GLU A 178 -12.10 -16.34 1.65
N GLN A 179 -12.32 -16.12 0.35
CA GLN A 179 -13.51 -16.63 -0.35
C GLN A 179 -13.60 -18.16 -0.25
N ALA A 180 -12.49 -18.87 -0.46
CA ALA A 180 -12.45 -20.32 -0.31
C ALA A 180 -12.71 -20.78 1.14
N GLN A 181 -12.27 -20.02 2.15
CA GLN A 181 -12.61 -20.28 3.56
C GLN A 181 -14.11 -20.07 3.82
N GLN A 182 -14.73 -19.04 3.24
CA GLN A 182 -16.17 -18.79 3.39
C GLN A 182 -17.01 -19.91 2.76
N GLU A 183 -16.64 -20.35 1.55
CA GLU A 183 -17.29 -21.49 0.88
C GLU A 183 -17.12 -22.78 1.70
N ALA A 184 -15.93 -23.04 2.21
CA ALA A 184 -15.65 -24.20 3.04
C ALA A 184 -16.40 -24.18 4.39
N MET A 185 -16.59 -23.00 4.99
CA MET A 185 -17.42 -22.82 6.19
C MET A 185 -18.91 -23.03 5.89
N ALA A 186 -19.38 -22.67 4.69
CA ALA A 186 -20.74 -22.97 4.25
C ALA A 186 -20.96 -24.49 4.05
N ASP A 187 -19.97 -25.20 3.52
CA ASP A 187 -20.00 -26.67 3.40
C ASP A 187 -19.95 -27.35 4.77
N PHE A 188 -19.14 -26.84 5.69
CA PHE A 188 -19.11 -27.30 7.08
C PHE A 188 -20.48 -27.07 7.77
N GLY A 189 -21.07 -25.90 7.57
CA GLY A 189 -22.42 -25.59 8.08
C GLY A 189 -23.49 -26.52 7.51
N ARG A 190 -23.42 -26.83 6.21
CA ARG A 190 -24.30 -27.81 5.54
C ARG A 190 -24.11 -29.22 6.13
N GLY A 191 -22.87 -29.61 6.41
CA GLY A 191 -22.54 -30.87 7.08
C GLY A 191 -23.26 -31.01 8.42
N ARG A 192 -23.19 -29.98 9.27
CA ARG A 192 -23.90 -29.96 10.57
C ARG A 192 -25.42 -30.03 10.46
N THR A 193 -26.02 -29.34 9.47
CA THR A 193 -27.46 -29.45 9.26
C THR A 193 -27.87 -30.88 8.86
N LEU A 194 -27.07 -31.55 8.02
CA LEU A 194 -27.30 -32.95 7.66
C LEU A 194 -27.13 -33.90 8.86
N GLU A 195 -26.19 -33.64 9.76
CA GLU A 195 -26.09 -34.40 11.02
C GLU A 195 -27.33 -34.20 11.91
N GLY A 196 -27.87 -32.98 11.98
CA GLY A 196 -29.12 -32.69 12.70
C GLY A 196 -30.34 -33.42 12.10
N GLU A 197 -30.47 -33.41 10.78
CA GLU A 197 -31.51 -34.17 10.08
C GLU A 197 -31.34 -35.69 10.25
N ALA A 198 -30.09 -36.17 10.23
CA ALA A 198 -29.77 -37.57 10.47
C ALA A 198 -30.15 -38.02 11.89
N ALA A 199 -29.91 -37.16 12.90
CA ALA A 199 -30.35 -37.42 14.26
C ALA A 199 -31.89 -37.53 14.34
N GLY A 200 -32.61 -36.60 13.72
CA GLY A 200 -34.08 -36.63 13.64
C GLY A 200 -34.61 -37.92 13.00
N LEU A 201 -34.03 -38.36 11.88
CA LEU A 201 -34.40 -39.62 11.22
C LEU A 201 -34.10 -40.85 12.08
N LYS A 202 -32.96 -40.87 12.78
CA LYS A 202 -32.60 -41.98 13.68
C LYS A 202 -33.55 -42.07 14.87
N ASP A 203 -33.94 -40.95 15.45
CA ASP A 203 -34.90 -40.92 16.55
C ASP A 203 -36.31 -41.32 16.09
N GLN A 204 -36.73 -40.86 14.90
CA GLN A 204 -37.99 -41.30 14.29
C GLN A 204 -38.00 -42.82 14.03
N GLY A 205 -36.93 -43.36 13.45
CA GLY A 205 -36.84 -44.80 13.21
C GLY A 205 -36.73 -45.63 14.49
N ARG A 206 -36.11 -45.12 15.56
CA ARG A 206 -36.14 -45.75 16.90
C ARG A 206 -37.54 -45.76 17.50
N ALA A 207 -38.30 -44.69 17.36
CA ALA A 207 -39.69 -44.64 17.81
C ALA A 207 -40.56 -45.66 17.05
N GLN A 208 -40.37 -45.80 15.74
CA GLN A 208 -41.05 -46.81 14.92
C GLN A 208 -40.66 -48.25 15.31
N LEU A 209 -39.37 -48.49 15.61
CA LEU A 209 -38.90 -49.77 16.15
C LEU A 209 -39.58 -50.10 17.49
N GLY A 210 -39.64 -49.13 18.41
CA GLY A 210 -40.29 -49.30 19.71
C GLY A 210 -41.78 -49.65 19.58
N GLN A 211 -42.52 -48.86 18.78
CA GLN A 211 -43.93 -49.13 18.49
C GLN A 211 -44.14 -50.47 17.80
N GLY A 212 -43.23 -50.85 16.89
CA GLY A 212 -43.27 -52.13 16.21
C GLY A 212 -43.05 -53.30 17.18
N GLN A 213 -42.09 -53.19 18.10
CA GLN A 213 -41.83 -54.19 19.15
C GLN A 213 -43.00 -54.36 20.11
N GLU A 214 -43.62 -53.26 20.54
CA GLU A 214 -44.83 -53.29 21.39
C GLU A 214 -45.97 -54.04 20.69
N LYS A 215 -46.26 -53.70 19.42
CA LYS A 215 -47.30 -54.38 18.64
C LYS A 215 -47.01 -55.85 18.36
N VAL A 216 -45.74 -56.20 18.09
CA VAL A 216 -45.35 -57.62 17.99
C VAL A 216 -45.60 -58.31 19.33
N GLY A 217 -45.20 -57.70 20.44
CA GLY A 217 -45.41 -58.20 21.80
C GLY A 217 -46.89 -58.48 22.10
N GLU A 218 -47.76 -57.49 21.90
CA GLU A 218 -49.22 -57.60 22.04
C GLU A 218 -49.79 -58.68 21.13
N GLY A 219 -49.33 -58.73 19.87
CA GLY A 219 -49.72 -59.74 18.90
C GLY A 219 -49.36 -61.17 19.35
N THR A 220 -48.14 -61.38 19.87
CA THR A 220 -47.72 -62.67 20.46
C THR A 220 -48.54 -63.07 21.67
N GLN A 221 -48.86 -62.13 22.58
CA GLN A 221 -49.70 -62.44 23.74
C GLN A 221 -51.08 -62.95 23.32
N HIS A 222 -51.68 -62.35 22.28
CA HIS A 222 -52.93 -62.85 21.72
C HIS A 222 -52.78 -64.21 21.04
N LEU A 223 -51.67 -64.48 20.36
CA LEU A 223 -51.42 -65.79 19.75
C LEU A 223 -51.19 -66.88 20.82
N ASP A 224 -50.54 -66.56 21.93
CA ASP A 224 -50.36 -67.46 23.06
C ASP A 224 -51.71 -67.77 23.75
N GLN A 225 -52.53 -66.74 23.98
CA GLN A 225 -53.90 -66.92 24.46
C GLN A 225 -54.73 -67.78 23.50
N ALA A 226 -54.57 -67.58 22.18
CA ALA A 226 -55.24 -68.41 21.20
C ALA A 226 -54.78 -69.87 21.24
N ALA A 227 -53.49 -70.12 21.48
CA ALA A 227 -52.95 -71.47 21.63
C ALA A 227 -53.49 -72.17 22.89
N LEU A 228 -53.56 -71.46 24.02
CA LEU A 228 -54.14 -71.96 25.27
C LEU A 228 -55.64 -72.28 25.11
N SER A 229 -56.40 -71.39 24.48
CA SER A 229 -57.82 -71.62 24.19
C SER A 229 -58.03 -72.77 23.19
N ALA A 230 -57.13 -72.96 22.22
CA ALA A 230 -57.18 -74.10 21.30
C ALA A 230 -56.86 -75.44 22.00
N ALA A 231 -55.88 -75.45 22.91
CA ALA A 231 -55.53 -76.64 23.69
C ALA A 231 -56.68 -77.05 24.62
N SER A 232 -57.28 -76.09 25.33
CA SER A 232 -58.45 -76.37 26.17
C SER A 232 -59.67 -76.84 25.35
N ALA A 233 -59.89 -76.29 24.15
CA ALA A 233 -60.92 -76.79 23.24
C ALA A 233 -60.70 -78.28 22.87
N GLN A 234 -59.46 -78.68 22.61
CA GLN A 234 -59.12 -80.08 22.34
C GLN A 234 -59.36 -80.99 23.54
N GLU A 235 -58.97 -80.57 24.75
CA GLU A 235 -59.21 -81.34 25.98
C GLU A 235 -60.72 -81.53 26.24
N PHE A 236 -61.52 -80.47 26.14
CA PHE A 236 -62.97 -80.57 26.30
C PHE A 236 -63.63 -81.44 25.22
N SER A 237 -63.14 -81.38 23.98
CA SER A 237 -63.61 -82.25 22.90
C SER A 237 -63.33 -83.72 23.19
N GLN A 238 -62.12 -84.06 23.66
CA GLN A 238 -61.77 -85.43 24.04
C GLN A 238 -62.60 -85.95 25.21
N LEU A 239 -62.83 -85.10 26.24
CA LEU A 239 -63.71 -85.43 27.36
C LEU A 239 -65.15 -85.65 26.89
N ALA A 240 -65.67 -84.81 25.99
CA ALA A 240 -67.00 -84.98 25.41
C ALA A 240 -67.13 -86.33 24.69
N THR A 241 -66.16 -86.69 23.84
CA THR A 241 -66.14 -87.97 23.13
C THR A 241 -66.10 -89.15 24.10
N ARG A 242 -65.28 -89.08 25.16
CA ARG A 242 -65.18 -90.14 26.18
C ARG A 242 -66.50 -90.35 26.92
N HIS A 243 -67.18 -89.27 27.30
CA HIS A 243 -68.49 -89.33 27.95
C HIS A 243 -69.58 -89.85 27.01
N GLN A 244 -69.56 -89.46 25.74
CA GLN A 244 -70.47 -89.96 24.72
C GLN A 244 -70.32 -91.48 24.52
N LEU A 245 -69.08 -91.99 24.41
CA LEU A 245 -68.80 -93.42 24.30
C LEU A 245 -69.29 -94.20 25.53
N ASN A 246 -69.06 -93.66 26.74
CA ASN A 246 -69.55 -94.27 27.97
C ASN A 246 -71.08 -94.29 28.04
N SER A 247 -71.75 -93.23 27.60
CA SER A 247 -73.20 -93.15 27.54
C SER A 247 -73.78 -94.22 26.61
N VAL A 248 -73.23 -94.36 25.39
CA VAL A 248 -73.65 -95.39 24.42
C VAL A 248 -73.42 -96.80 24.99
N ARG A 249 -72.26 -97.07 25.58
CA ARG A 249 -71.93 -98.36 26.17
C ARG A 249 -72.90 -98.76 27.30
N LEU A 250 -73.20 -97.83 28.21
CA LEU A 250 -74.12 -98.08 29.32
C LEU A 250 -75.57 -98.25 28.86
N SER A 251 -76.00 -97.49 27.85
CA SER A 251 -77.31 -97.65 27.22
C SER A 251 -77.47 -99.03 26.57
N ALA A 252 -76.45 -99.48 25.83
CA ALA A 252 -76.44 -100.81 25.24
C ALA A 252 -76.45 -101.93 26.31
N SER A 253 -75.66 -101.79 27.37
CA SER A 253 -75.64 -102.72 28.51
C SER A 253 -77.01 -102.82 29.19
N ALA A 254 -77.66 -101.68 29.43
CA ALA A 254 -79.01 -101.65 30.00
C ALA A 254 -80.02 -102.40 29.12
N GLY A 255 -79.96 -102.22 27.80
CA GLY A 255 -80.80 -102.94 26.85
C GLY A 255 -80.63 -104.46 26.93
N VAL A 256 -79.40 -104.96 27.07
CA VAL A 256 -79.14 -106.40 27.26
C VAL A 256 -79.74 -106.91 28.57
N ARG A 257 -79.62 -106.15 29.66
CA ARG A 257 -80.17 -106.54 30.97
C ARG A 257 -81.69 -106.55 31.00
N ASP A 258 -82.36 -105.63 30.29
CA ASP A 258 -83.81 -105.65 30.14
C ASP A 258 -84.28 -106.91 29.40
N LEU A 259 -83.57 -107.31 28.34
CA LEU A 259 -83.88 -108.56 27.62
C LEU A 259 -83.72 -109.79 28.53
N GLN A 260 -82.68 -109.83 29.36
CA GLN A 260 -82.48 -110.89 30.35
C GLN A 260 -83.60 -110.91 31.41
N ALA A 261 -84.00 -109.74 31.91
CA ALA A 261 -85.10 -109.61 32.86
C ALA A 261 -86.43 -110.09 32.25
N MET A 262 -86.72 -109.73 31.00
CA MET A 262 -87.91 -110.19 30.28
C MET A 262 -87.90 -111.71 30.08
N ALA A 263 -86.77 -112.28 29.66
CA ALA A 263 -86.63 -113.72 29.48
C ALA A 263 -86.82 -114.49 30.80
N ALA A 264 -86.26 -113.99 31.90
CA ALA A 264 -86.42 -114.58 33.23
C ALA A 264 -87.88 -114.50 33.72
N ARG A 265 -88.59 -113.38 33.51
CA ARG A 265 -90.04 -113.26 33.81
C ARG A 265 -90.88 -114.25 33.01
N ALA A 266 -90.62 -114.36 31.72
CA ALA A 266 -91.36 -115.30 30.86
C ALA A 266 -91.17 -116.75 31.32
N ARG A 267 -89.94 -117.15 31.67
CA ARG A 267 -89.66 -118.49 32.22
C ARG A 267 -90.31 -118.72 33.58
N ALA A 268 -90.27 -117.74 34.48
CA ALA A 268 -90.94 -117.81 35.78
C ALA A 268 -92.46 -118.00 35.63
N ALA A 269 -93.09 -117.28 34.70
CA ALA A 269 -94.52 -117.40 34.42
C ALA A 269 -94.89 -118.80 33.90
N MET A 270 -94.10 -119.37 32.97
CA MET A 270 -94.34 -120.74 32.49
C MET A 270 -94.23 -121.79 33.59
N LEU A 271 -93.23 -121.67 34.49
CA LEU A 271 -93.07 -122.60 35.62
C LEU A 271 -94.20 -122.47 36.65
N ALA A 272 -94.67 -121.25 36.92
CA ALA A 272 -95.80 -121.00 37.80
C ALA A 272 -97.10 -121.61 37.23
N GLN A 273 -97.33 -121.50 35.92
CA GLN A 273 -98.47 -122.11 35.25
C GLN A 273 -98.41 -123.64 35.32
N ALA A 274 -97.24 -124.25 35.06
CA ALA A 274 -97.06 -125.69 35.18
C ALA A 274 -97.29 -126.21 36.61
N ALA A 275 -96.93 -125.44 37.64
CA ALA A 275 -97.22 -125.78 39.03
C ALA A 275 -98.73 -125.77 39.30
N GLN A 276 -99.45 -124.77 38.78
CA GLN A 276 -100.90 -124.64 38.95
C GLN A 276 -101.68 -125.79 38.28
N GLU A 277 -101.22 -126.27 37.12
CA GLU A 277 -101.78 -127.44 36.45
C GLU A 277 -101.62 -128.72 37.29
N LEU A 278 -100.47 -128.89 37.96
CA LEU A 278 -100.24 -130.02 38.87
C LEU A 278 -101.16 -129.96 40.10
N ASP A 279 -101.37 -128.78 40.70
CA ASP A 279 -102.30 -128.65 41.83
C ASP A 279 -103.73 -129.04 41.45
N GLY A 280 -104.16 -128.67 40.24
CA GLY A 280 -105.47 -129.05 39.70
C GLY A 280 -105.68 -130.56 39.64
N GLN A 281 -104.60 -131.33 39.50
CA GLN A 281 -104.63 -132.81 39.50
C GLN A 281 -104.56 -133.43 40.90
N VAL A 282 -104.01 -132.73 41.90
CA VAL A 282 -103.86 -133.24 43.27
C VAL A 282 -105.21 -133.34 43.99
N ALA A 283 -106.10 -132.36 43.79
CA ALA A 283 -107.42 -132.32 44.42
C ALA A 283 -108.27 -133.60 44.16
N PRO A 284 -108.49 -134.04 42.90
CA PRO A 284 -109.28 -135.26 42.64
C PRO A 284 -108.61 -136.52 43.17
N LEU A 285 -107.27 -136.64 43.09
CA LEU A 285 -106.55 -137.80 43.63
C LEU A 285 -106.67 -137.90 45.16
N THR A 286 -106.57 -136.76 45.85
CA THR A 286 -106.74 -136.72 47.32
C THR A 286 -108.15 -137.14 47.73
N GLN A 287 -109.16 -136.71 46.96
CA GLN A 287 -110.55 -137.12 47.19
C GLN A 287 -110.76 -138.62 46.93
N GLN A 288 -110.18 -139.15 45.85
CA GLN A 288 -110.23 -140.57 45.51
C GLN A 288 -109.55 -141.44 46.58
N ALA A 289 -108.38 -141.03 47.08
CA ALA A 289 -107.71 -141.71 48.18
C ALA A 289 -108.59 -141.77 49.43
N ALA A 290 -109.22 -140.65 49.82
CA ALA A 290 -110.11 -140.60 50.97
C ALA A 290 -111.31 -141.56 50.86
N GLN A 291 -111.89 -141.70 49.65
CA GLN A 291 -112.97 -142.66 49.39
C GLN A 291 -112.50 -144.11 49.52
N LEU A 292 -111.37 -144.48 48.90
CA LEU A 292 -110.81 -145.83 48.99
C LEU A 292 -110.48 -146.24 50.43
N LEU A 293 -109.99 -145.31 51.26
CA LEU A 293 -109.75 -145.56 52.68
C LEU A 293 -111.04 -145.87 53.43
N ALA A 294 -112.11 -145.11 53.17
CA ALA A 294 -113.41 -145.32 53.79
C ALA A 294 -114.00 -146.69 53.41
N ASP A 295 -113.93 -147.05 52.12
CA ASP A 295 -114.41 -148.32 51.60
C ASP A 295 -113.65 -149.52 52.20
N SER A 296 -112.32 -149.45 52.27
CA SER A 296 -111.49 -150.48 52.90
C SER A 296 -111.84 -150.69 54.37
N GLN A 297 -112.03 -149.61 55.15
CA GLN A 297 -112.43 -149.71 56.56
C GLN A 297 -113.82 -150.32 56.71
N GLN A 298 -114.77 -149.99 55.83
CA GLN A 298 -116.10 -150.59 55.85
C GLN A 298 -116.05 -152.09 55.55
N GLN A 299 -115.27 -152.51 54.55
CA GLN A 299 -115.09 -153.92 54.19
C GLN A 299 -114.42 -154.73 55.30
N ASP A 300 -113.39 -154.21 55.98
CA ASP A 300 -112.74 -154.93 57.08
C ASP A 300 -113.69 -155.10 58.27
N ARG A 301 -114.51 -154.08 58.59
CA ARG A 301 -115.55 -154.17 59.62
C ARG A 301 -116.59 -155.25 59.28
N GLN A 302 -117.07 -155.29 58.04
CA GLN A 302 -118.00 -156.32 57.59
C GLN A 302 -117.35 -157.71 57.61
N GLY A 303 -116.10 -157.83 57.16
CA GLY A 303 -115.35 -159.08 57.17
C GLY A 303 -115.18 -159.65 58.58
N ASN A 304 -114.80 -158.81 59.55
CA ASN A 304 -114.66 -159.21 60.95
C ASN A 304 -116.00 -159.68 61.57
N TYR A 305 -117.10 -159.02 61.23
CA TYR A 305 -118.43 -159.44 61.68
C TYR A 305 -118.79 -160.85 61.17
N TRP A 306 -118.62 -161.11 59.87
CA TRP A 306 -118.93 -162.43 59.28
C TRP A 306 -118.01 -163.53 59.80
N LEU A 307 -116.74 -163.24 60.04
CA LEU A 307 -115.82 -164.19 60.68
C LEU A 307 -116.27 -164.56 62.10
N GLN A 308 -116.69 -163.57 62.89
CA GLN A 308 -117.14 -163.82 64.26
C GLN A 308 -118.45 -164.62 64.27
N LYS A 309 -119.40 -164.26 63.41
CA LYS A 309 -120.67 -164.97 63.26
C LYS A 309 -120.45 -166.42 62.79
N GLY A 310 -119.70 -166.63 61.71
CA GLY A 310 -119.46 -167.95 61.16
C GLY A 310 -118.75 -168.89 62.13
N ASN A 311 -117.76 -168.40 62.89
CA ASN A 311 -117.12 -169.19 63.95
C ASN A 311 -118.10 -169.58 65.08
N THR A 312 -119.02 -168.68 65.41
CA THR A 312 -120.07 -168.94 66.40
C THR A 312 -121.01 -170.04 65.89
N ASP A 313 -121.45 -169.95 64.65
CA ASP A 313 -122.36 -170.92 64.01
C ASP A 313 -121.70 -172.30 63.84
N ILE A 314 -120.39 -172.37 63.52
CA ILE A 314 -119.61 -173.62 63.52
C ILE A 314 -119.62 -174.27 64.91
N CYS A 315 -119.31 -173.50 65.95
CA CYS A 315 -119.27 -174.01 67.33
C CYS A 315 -120.64 -174.52 67.79
N TRP A 316 -121.70 -173.75 67.54
CA TRP A 316 -123.08 -174.17 67.86
C TRP A 316 -123.53 -175.37 67.03
N GLY A 317 -123.18 -175.41 65.74
CA GLY A 317 -123.49 -176.52 64.85
C GLY A 317 -122.87 -177.83 65.34
N ARG A 318 -121.60 -177.81 65.74
CA ARG A 318 -120.91 -178.97 66.33
C ARG A 318 -121.52 -179.39 67.66
N HIS A 319 -121.91 -178.43 68.51
CA HIS A 319 -122.58 -178.73 69.77
C HIS A 319 -123.92 -179.44 69.54
N MET A 320 -124.72 -179.00 68.57
CA MET A 320 -126.00 -179.64 68.24
C MET A 320 -125.83 -181.07 67.70
N GLN A 321 -124.72 -181.37 67.03
CA GLN A 321 -124.42 -182.70 66.50
C GLN A 321 -124.20 -183.76 67.58
N THR A 322 -123.94 -183.41 68.85
CA THR A 322 -123.84 -184.43 69.90
C THR A 322 -125.20 -185.05 70.27
N CYS A 323 -126.31 -184.45 69.85
CA CYS A 323 -127.66 -184.96 70.05
C CYS A 323 -128.19 -185.64 68.76
N PRO A 324 -128.54 -186.93 68.78
CA PRO A 324 -129.00 -187.65 67.59
C PRO A 324 -130.22 -187.01 66.92
N PHE A 325 -131.13 -186.43 67.71
CA PHE A 325 -132.34 -185.80 67.21
C PHE A 325 -132.08 -184.48 66.46
N HIS A 326 -130.93 -183.82 66.66
CA HIS A 326 -130.61 -182.50 66.09
C HIS A 326 -129.39 -182.52 65.17
N TYR A 327 -128.84 -183.70 64.87
CA TYR A 327 -127.60 -183.86 64.13
C TYR A 327 -127.63 -183.17 62.75
N CYS A 328 -128.72 -183.36 61.98
CA CYS A 328 -128.85 -182.78 60.65
C CYS A 328 -128.85 -181.24 60.67
N THR A 329 -129.55 -180.64 61.63
CA THR A 329 -129.63 -179.19 61.82
C THR A 329 -128.27 -178.63 62.24
N GLY A 330 -127.58 -179.30 63.16
CA GLY A 330 -126.24 -178.93 63.57
C GLY A 330 -125.21 -179.00 62.43
N LYS A 331 -125.33 -179.99 61.54
CA LYS A 331 -124.47 -180.12 60.35
C LYS A 331 -124.71 -178.99 59.34
N GLN A 332 -125.97 -178.59 59.12
CA GLN A 332 -126.30 -177.46 58.25
C GLN A 332 -125.78 -176.12 58.82
N LEU A 333 -125.89 -175.91 60.13
CA LEU A 333 -125.39 -174.70 60.79
C LEU A 333 -123.85 -174.60 60.71
N GLU A 334 -123.14 -175.70 60.88
CA GLU A 334 -121.68 -175.74 60.68
C GLU A 334 -121.29 -175.43 59.23
N GLN A 335 -122.02 -175.97 58.24
CA GLN A 335 -121.79 -175.66 56.83
C GLN A 335 -122.04 -174.18 56.51
N MET A 336 -123.11 -173.57 57.05
CA MET A 336 -123.33 -172.13 56.92
C MET A 336 -122.21 -171.34 57.58
N GLY A 337 -121.79 -171.72 58.79
CA GLY A 337 -120.71 -171.04 59.48
C GLY A 337 -119.38 -171.09 58.72
N HIS A 338 -119.06 -172.20 58.05
CA HIS A 338 -117.92 -172.26 57.14
C HIS A 338 -118.05 -171.33 55.92
N GLN A 339 -119.25 -171.22 55.34
CA GLN A 339 -119.51 -170.27 54.23
C GLN A 339 -119.36 -168.82 54.70
N GLU A 340 -119.85 -168.49 55.89
CA GLU A 340 -119.73 -167.15 56.48
C GLU A 340 -118.28 -166.80 56.81
N VAL A 341 -117.49 -167.74 57.34
CA VAL A 341 -116.05 -167.54 57.54
C VAL A 341 -115.34 -167.32 56.21
N ALA A 342 -115.66 -168.10 55.17
CA ALA A 342 -115.07 -167.91 53.83
C ALA A 342 -115.42 -166.53 53.25
N TYR A 343 -116.68 -166.11 53.37
CA TYR A 343 -117.13 -164.79 52.92
C TYR A 343 -116.47 -163.64 53.70
N GLY A 344 -116.37 -163.78 55.03
CA GLY A 344 -115.67 -162.81 55.88
C GLY A 344 -114.18 -162.71 55.55
N THR A 345 -113.53 -163.82 55.20
CA THR A 345 -112.12 -163.82 54.77
C THR A 345 -111.94 -163.11 53.42
N GLN A 346 -112.83 -163.37 52.46
CA GLN A 346 -112.83 -162.70 51.15
C GLN A 346 -112.99 -161.18 51.28
N LEU A 347 -113.90 -160.71 52.15
CA LEU A 347 -114.06 -159.27 52.41
C LEU A 347 -112.80 -158.63 53.00
N ARG A 348 -112.06 -159.34 53.86
CA ARG A 348 -110.79 -158.83 54.40
C ARG A 348 -109.68 -158.78 53.36
N GLU A 349 -109.65 -159.72 52.40
CA GLU A 349 -108.72 -159.65 51.27
C GLU A 349 -109.04 -158.45 50.37
N GLN A 350 -110.31 -158.24 50.03
CA GLN A 350 -110.76 -157.05 49.28
C GLN A 350 -110.43 -155.74 50.01
N SER A 351 -110.56 -155.71 51.34
CA SER A 351 -110.17 -154.55 52.15
C SER A 351 -108.67 -154.24 52.05
N LYS A 352 -107.80 -155.26 52.06
CA LYS A 352 -106.35 -155.09 51.90
C LYS A 352 -106.00 -154.57 50.51
N GLU A 353 -106.64 -155.09 49.47
CA GLU A 353 -106.46 -154.61 48.09
C GLU A 353 -106.88 -153.15 47.94
N THR A 354 -108.06 -152.80 48.46
CA THR A 354 -108.58 -151.42 48.45
C THR A 354 -107.67 -150.48 49.24
N PHE A 355 -107.12 -150.93 50.37
CA PHE A 355 -106.15 -150.16 51.15
C PHE A 355 -104.82 -149.95 50.41
N ALA A 356 -104.33 -150.96 49.69
CA ALA A 356 -103.14 -150.83 48.86
C ALA A 356 -103.35 -149.82 47.73
N GLN A 357 -104.53 -149.80 47.10
CA GLN A 357 -104.90 -148.80 46.10
C GLN A 357 -104.94 -147.39 46.70
N HIS A 358 -105.48 -147.22 47.92
CA HIS A 358 -105.43 -145.94 48.64
C HIS A 358 -104.00 -145.43 48.80
N ILE A 359 -103.05 -146.28 49.21
CA ILE A 359 -101.64 -145.88 49.37
C ILE A 359 -101.08 -145.41 48.03
N GLN A 360 -101.31 -146.14 46.94
CA GLN A 360 -100.81 -145.74 45.62
C GLN A 360 -101.34 -144.38 45.17
N VAL A 361 -102.66 -144.14 45.29
CA VAL A 361 -103.28 -142.87 44.90
C VAL A 361 -102.81 -141.71 45.78
N ARG A 362 -102.65 -141.95 47.09
CA ARG A 362 -102.10 -140.95 48.02
C ARG A 362 -100.67 -140.58 47.67
N ASP A 363 -99.81 -141.58 47.44
CA ASP A 363 -98.40 -141.35 47.13
C ASP A 363 -98.24 -140.64 45.77
N GLU A 364 -99.12 -140.90 44.79
CA GLU A 364 -99.17 -140.15 43.53
C GLU A 364 -99.55 -138.67 43.77
N ALA A 365 -100.54 -138.41 44.62
CA ALA A 365 -100.96 -137.05 44.98
C ALA A 365 -99.82 -136.27 45.70
N GLU A 366 -99.13 -136.91 46.65
CA GLU A 366 -97.99 -136.34 47.35
C GLU A 366 -96.81 -136.04 46.42
N SER A 367 -96.51 -136.96 45.49
CA SER A 367 -95.46 -136.77 44.47
C SER A 367 -95.74 -135.57 43.56
N LYS A 368 -96.99 -135.44 43.08
CA LYS A 368 -97.41 -134.29 42.26
C LYS A 368 -97.37 -132.97 43.04
N ARG A 369 -97.76 -132.98 44.32
CA ARG A 369 -97.68 -131.80 45.20
C ARG A 369 -96.23 -131.35 45.44
N ALA A 370 -95.32 -132.29 45.73
CA ALA A 370 -93.90 -131.98 45.90
C ALA A 370 -93.30 -131.38 44.61
N ARG A 371 -93.68 -131.90 43.44
CA ARG A 371 -93.25 -131.35 42.14
C ARG A 371 -93.80 -129.95 41.88
N ALA A 372 -95.05 -129.67 42.23
CA ALA A 372 -95.63 -128.34 42.13
C ALA A 372 -94.89 -127.33 43.03
N GLU A 373 -94.55 -127.70 44.26
CA GLU A 373 -93.77 -126.86 45.18
C GLU A 373 -92.36 -126.55 44.66
N GLN A 374 -91.66 -127.53 44.10
CA GLN A 374 -90.35 -127.32 43.46
C GLN A 374 -90.44 -126.33 42.28
N LEU A 375 -91.47 -126.46 41.43
CA LEU A 375 -91.68 -125.54 40.31
C LEU A 375 -91.98 -124.11 40.78
N ARG A 376 -92.75 -123.94 41.86
CA ARG A 376 -93.00 -122.61 42.45
C ARG A 376 -91.74 -121.98 43.03
N ALA A 377 -90.93 -122.75 43.76
CA ALA A 377 -89.66 -122.26 44.30
C ALA A 377 -88.75 -121.77 43.16
N ARG A 378 -88.65 -122.55 42.07
CA ARG A 378 -87.86 -122.16 40.91
C ARG A 378 -88.43 -120.95 40.16
N ALA A 379 -89.75 -120.82 40.06
CA ALA A 379 -90.40 -119.64 39.50
C ALA A 379 -90.11 -118.37 40.33
N ALA A 380 -90.13 -118.48 41.67
CA ALA A 380 -89.81 -117.37 42.57
C ALA A 380 -88.35 -116.90 42.45
N GLU A 381 -87.40 -117.84 42.35
CA GLU A 381 -85.98 -117.52 42.10
C GLU A 381 -85.77 -116.72 40.81
N LEU A 382 -86.38 -117.19 39.70
CA LEU A 382 -86.29 -116.52 38.40
C LEU A 382 -86.98 -115.15 38.39
N SER A 383 -88.08 -115.00 39.12
CA SER A 383 -88.75 -113.71 39.32
C SER A 383 -87.84 -112.72 40.09
N GLY A 384 -87.16 -113.19 41.13
CA GLY A 384 -86.16 -112.40 41.87
C GLY A 384 -84.93 -112.02 41.05
N GLU A 385 -84.45 -112.92 40.18
CA GLU A 385 -83.38 -112.60 39.22
C GLU A 385 -83.82 -111.53 38.21
N ALA A 386 -85.03 -111.65 37.67
CA ALA A 386 -85.56 -110.66 36.74
C ALA A 386 -85.67 -109.25 37.33
N SER A 387 -86.12 -109.14 38.60
CA SER A 387 -86.20 -107.85 39.29
C SER A 387 -84.82 -107.22 39.50
N ARG A 388 -83.82 -108.00 39.90
CA ARG A 388 -82.43 -107.53 40.03
C ARG A 388 -81.86 -107.05 38.70
N GLN A 389 -82.10 -107.77 37.61
CA GLN A 389 -81.64 -107.36 36.28
C GLN A 389 -82.32 -106.06 35.81
N ALA A 390 -83.62 -105.89 36.09
CA ALA A 390 -84.36 -104.66 35.75
C ALA A 390 -83.88 -103.43 36.55
N GLU A 391 -83.58 -103.59 37.84
CA GLU A 391 -83.01 -102.51 38.68
C GLU A 391 -81.62 -102.10 38.19
N LEU A 392 -80.78 -103.08 37.87
CA LEU A 392 -79.47 -102.87 37.27
C LEU A 392 -79.57 -102.12 35.94
N ALA A 393 -80.47 -102.51 35.04
CA ALA A 393 -80.72 -101.81 33.78
C ALA A 393 -81.15 -100.34 34.01
N ARG A 394 -82.04 -100.09 34.97
CA ARG A 394 -82.47 -98.74 35.34
C ARG A 394 -81.31 -97.87 35.85
N SER A 395 -80.45 -98.44 36.69
CA SER A 395 -79.26 -97.73 37.21
C SER A 395 -78.27 -97.35 36.09
N GLU A 396 -78.11 -98.22 35.09
CA GLU A 396 -77.22 -97.97 33.95
C GLU A 396 -77.79 -96.91 32.99
N ARG A 397 -79.11 -96.87 32.79
CA ARG A 397 -79.77 -95.80 32.02
C ARG A 397 -79.58 -94.42 32.68
N LEU A 398 -79.69 -94.34 34.00
CA LEU A 398 -79.44 -93.08 34.73
C LEU A 398 -78.00 -92.61 34.56
N ARG A 399 -77.03 -93.52 34.67
CA ARG A 399 -75.60 -93.19 34.45
C ARG A 399 -75.31 -92.84 32.98
N SER A 400 -75.98 -93.49 32.02
CA SER A 400 -75.89 -93.15 30.60
C SER A 400 -76.39 -91.73 30.33
N ALA A 401 -77.52 -91.33 30.92
CA ALA A 401 -78.05 -89.97 30.80
C ALA A 401 -77.10 -88.92 31.38
N GLN A 402 -76.56 -89.15 32.59
CA GLN A 402 -75.56 -88.26 33.21
C GLN A 402 -74.30 -88.09 32.33
N HIS A 403 -73.81 -89.17 31.72
CA HIS A 403 -72.70 -89.07 30.79
C HIS A 403 -73.08 -88.39 29.46
N GLY A 404 -74.34 -88.49 29.02
CA GLY A 404 -74.85 -87.72 27.88
C GLY A 404 -74.82 -86.22 28.15
N GLU A 405 -75.36 -85.77 29.29
CA GLU A 405 -75.35 -84.36 29.71
C GLU A 405 -73.92 -83.81 29.87
N GLN A 406 -73.02 -84.61 30.45
CA GLN A 406 -71.59 -84.24 30.56
C GLN A 406 -70.90 -84.14 29.20
N ALA A 407 -71.27 -84.98 28.24
CA ALA A 407 -70.73 -84.91 26.88
C ALA A 407 -71.16 -83.62 26.17
N GLU A 408 -72.44 -83.26 26.28
CA GLU A 408 -72.98 -82.02 25.70
C GLU A 408 -72.37 -80.78 26.35
N ALA A 409 -72.28 -80.74 27.68
CA ALA A 409 -71.67 -79.62 28.40
C ALA A 409 -70.19 -79.42 28.01
N ASN A 410 -69.42 -80.50 27.87
CA ASN A 410 -68.04 -80.43 27.42
C ASN A 410 -67.94 -80.06 25.92
N GLY A 411 -68.88 -80.51 25.09
CA GLY A 411 -68.96 -80.10 23.68
C GLY A 411 -69.19 -78.59 23.51
N GLN A 412 -70.06 -78.01 24.34
CA GLN A 412 -70.30 -76.55 24.36
C GLN A 412 -69.08 -75.78 24.87
N LYS A 413 -68.39 -76.27 25.90
CA LYS A 413 -67.13 -75.66 26.36
C LYS A 413 -66.04 -75.71 25.29
N ALA A 414 -65.94 -76.81 24.55
CA ALA A 414 -65.00 -76.96 23.45
C ALA A 414 -65.27 -75.94 22.33
N SER A 415 -66.54 -75.76 21.93
CA SER A 415 -66.89 -74.80 20.87
C SER A 415 -66.65 -73.34 21.29
N GLN A 416 -66.95 -72.99 22.55
CA GLN A 416 -66.66 -71.66 23.10
C GLN A 416 -65.15 -71.38 23.15
N ALA A 417 -64.35 -72.32 23.64
CA ALA A 417 -62.90 -72.19 23.68
C ALA A 417 -62.30 -72.09 22.26
N GLN A 418 -62.86 -72.82 21.28
CA GLN A 418 -62.43 -72.73 19.89
C GLN A 418 -62.79 -71.38 19.24
N ALA A 419 -63.97 -70.81 19.55
CA ALA A 419 -64.35 -69.48 19.08
C ALA A 419 -63.44 -68.39 19.67
N GLN A 420 -63.11 -68.48 20.96
CA GLN A 420 -62.14 -67.58 21.60
C GLN A 420 -60.74 -67.69 20.98
N ALA A 421 -60.29 -68.91 20.69
CA ALA A 421 -59.01 -69.12 20.00
C ALA A 421 -58.97 -68.47 18.60
N GLN A 422 -60.07 -68.53 17.85
CA GLN A 422 -60.18 -67.88 16.55
C GLN A 422 -60.19 -66.34 16.68
N GLN A 423 -60.93 -65.80 17.64
CA GLN A 423 -60.97 -64.36 17.90
C GLN A 423 -59.58 -63.81 18.23
N HIS A 424 -58.87 -64.47 19.16
CA HIS A 424 -57.50 -64.08 19.53
C HIS A 424 -56.51 -64.19 18.36
N ARG A 425 -56.65 -65.19 17.46
CA ARG A 425 -55.84 -65.26 16.23
C ARG A 425 -56.14 -64.13 15.25
N GLN A 426 -57.41 -63.78 15.07
CA GLN A 426 -57.82 -62.69 14.17
C GLN A 426 -57.29 -61.33 14.65
N THR A 427 -57.10 -61.15 15.95
CA THR A 427 -56.47 -59.95 16.52
C THR A 427 -54.94 -60.03 16.52
N GLY A 428 -54.36 -61.16 16.89
CA GLY A 428 -52.91 -61.32 17.04
C GLY A 428 -52.13 -61.26 15.73
N LEU A 429 -52.58 -61.95 14.67
CA LEU A 429 -51.89 -61.99 13.37
C LEU A 429 -51.69 -60.60 12.72
N PRO A 430 -52.71 -59.74 12.60
CA PRO A 430 -52.51 -58.41 12.02
C PRO A 430 -51.65 -57.49 12.91
N LEU A 431 -51.66 -57.65 14.24
CA LEU A 431 -50.78 -56.90 15.14
C LEU A 431 -49.31 -57.28 14.94
N VAL A 432 -48.99 -58.59 14.84
CA VAL A 432 -47.64 -59.05 14.52
C VAL A 432 -47.18 -58.56 13.15
N ALA A 433 -48.05 -58.64 12.13
CA ALA A 433 -47.73 -58.17 10.78
C ALA A 433 -47.49 -56.64 10.74
N SER A 434 -48.37 -55.86 11.38
CA SER A 434 -48.21 -54.40 11.50
C SER A 434 -46.95 -54.02 12.27
N GLY A 435 -46.65 -54.75 13.35
CA GLY A 435 -45.44 -54.53 14.13
C GLY A 435 -44.17 -54.84 13.34
N ALA A 436 -44.14 -55.95 12.59
CA ALA A 436 -43.02 -56.31 11.72
C ALA A 436 -42.77 -55.26 10.62
N GLN A 437 -43.84 -54.70 10.05
CA GLN A 437 -43.71 -53.65 9.04
C GLN A 437 -43.16 -52.34 9.63
N LEU A 438 -43.63 -51.93 10.81
CA LEU A 438 -43.07 -50.77 11.53
C LEU A 438 -41.60 -50.97 11.91
N ILE A 439 -41.20 -52.19 12.24
CA ILE A 439 -39.79 -52.52 12.51
C ILE A 439 -38.95 -52.33 11.24
N HIS A 440 -39.44 -52.82 10.09
CA HIS A 440 -38.76 -52.68 8.80
C HIS A 440 -38.64 -51.20 8.36
N ASP A 441 -39.72 -50.44 8.49
CA ASP A 441 -39.74 -49.01 8.17
C ASP A 441 -38.80 -48.23 9.10
N GLY A 442 -38.77 -48.58 10.38
CA GLY A 442 -37.86 -48.00 11.37
C GLY A 442 -36.38 -48.27 11.06
N GLN A 443 -36.04 -49.50 10.66
CA GLN A 443 -34.69 -49.85 10.21
C GLN A 443 -34.27 -49.08 8.96
N THR A 444 -35.18 -48.96 7.98
CA THR A 444 -34.92 -48.22 6.74
C THR A 444 -34.69 -46.73 7.03
N THR A 445 -35.52 -46.13 7.88
CA THR A 445 -35.40 -44.72 8.29
C THR A 445 -34.08 -44.45 9.04
N ILE A 446 -33.67 -45.36 9.93
CA ILE A 446 -32.35 -45.30 10.59
C ILE A 446 -31.23 -45.40 9.56
N GLY A 447 -31.34 -46.29 8.58
CA GLY A 447 -30.39 -46.44 7.48
C GLY A 447 -30.21 -45.15 6.67
N SER A 448 -31.32 -44.47 6.34
CA SER A 448 -31.29 -43.15 5.70
C SER A 448 -30.64 -42.09 6.60
N GLY A 449 -30.87 -42.14 7.91
CA GLY A 449 -30.18 -41.29 8.88
C GLY A 449 -28.66 -41.49 8.87
N PHE A 450 -28.18 -42.73 8.84
CA PHE A 450 -26.73 -43.01 8.73
C PHE A 450 -26.13 -42.54 7.40
N ALA A 451 -26.86 -42.66 6.29
CA ALA A 451 -26.41 -42.16 5.00
C ALA A 451 -26.21 -40.63 5.01
N LYS A 452 -27.18 -39.88 5.58
CA LYS A 452 -27.07 -38.42 5.73
C LYS A 452 -25.95 -38.00 6.68
N GLU A 453 -25.72 -38.75 7.76
CA GLU A 453 -24.59 -38.48 8.67
C GLU A 453 -23.24 -38.69 7.95
N ALA A 454 -23.12 -39.74 7.14
CA ALA A 454 -21.91 -39.99 6.35
C ALA A 454 -21.65 -38.88 5.32
N GLU A 455 -22.70 -38.42 4.64
CA GLU A 455 -22.63 -37.27 3.72
C GLU A 455 -22.25 -35.98 4.45
N GLY A 456 -22.89 -35.71 5.60
CA GLY A 456 -22.57 -34.56 6.45
C GLY A 456 -21.10 -34.55 6.88
N ARG A 457 -20.58 -35.68 7.35
CA ARG A 457 -19.16 -35.82 7.73
C ARG A 457 -18.21 -35.66 6.57
N GLN A 458 -18.56 -36.12 5.36
CA GLN A 458 -17.74 -35.88 4.17
C GLN A 458 -17.65 -34.40 3.84
N LEU A 459 -18.76 -33.66 3.93
CA LEU A 459 -18.77 -32.20 3.75
C LEU A 459 -17.96 -31.48 4.83
N GLU A 460 -18.07 -31.89 6.09
CA GLU A 460 -17.28 -31.32 7.18
C GLU A 460 -15.77 -31.56 6.99
N MET A 461 -15.36 -32.78 6.62
CA MET A 461 -13.96 -33.08 6.34
C MET A 461 -13.46 -32.33 5.10
N GLY A 462 -14.26 -32.27 4.04
CA GLY A 462 -13.95 -31.52 2.83
C GLY A 462 -13.80 -30.02 3.08
N GLY A 463 -14.67 -29.46 3.92
CA GLY A 463 -14.60 -28.08 4.41
C GLY A 463 -13.33 -27.83 5.21
N LEU A 464 -13.01 -28.66 6.21
CA LEU A 464 -11.79 -28.52 7.01
C LEU A 464 -10.51 -28.57 6.16
N ILE A 465 -10.39 -29.53 5.25
CA ILE A 465 -9.24 -29.63 4.33
C ILE A 465 -9.12 -28.38 3.46
N SER A 466 -10.25 -27.81 3.03
CA SER A 466 -10.27 -26.61 2.20
C SER A 466 -9.88 -25.36 3.00
N ILE A 467 -10.32 -25.25 4.26
CA ILE A 467 -9.88 -24.20 5.20
C ILE A 467 -8.37 -24.28 5.43
N ASP A 468 -7.83 -25.45 5.72
CA ASP A 468 -6.38 -25.63 5.95
C ASP A 468 -5.56 -25.25 4.71
N ARG A 469 -6.02 -25.65 3.52
CA ARG A 469 -5.37 -25.26 2.25
C ARG A 469 -5.44 -23.77 2.01
N ALA A 470 -6.58 -23.14 2.29
CA ALA A 470 -6.76 -21.70 2.13
C ALA A 470 -5.88 -20.92 3.10
N ARG A 471 -5.85 -21.32 4.38
CA ARG A 471 -4.96 -20.77 5.39
C ARG A 471 -3.49 -20.90 5.01
N GLY A 472 -3.08 -22.05 4.47
CA GLY A 472 -1.73 -22.23 3.93
C GLY A 472 -1.42 -21.39 2.68
N ARG A 473 -2.43 -20.89 1.95
CA ARG A 473 -2.24 -19.89 0.87
C ARG A 473 -2.13 -18.49 1.46
N GLU A 474 -2.95 -18.16 2.45
CA GLU A 474 -2.92 -16.93 3.23
C GLU A 474 -1.55 -16.70 3.88
N ASP A 475 -1.01 -17.71 4.58
CA ASP A 475 0.33 -17.65 5.21
C ASP A 475 1.47 -17.45 4.20
N ARG A 476 1.30 -17.90 2.95
CA ARG A 476 2.26 -17.66 1.87
C ARG A 476 2.08 -16.27 1.28
N ALA A 477 0.84 -15.83 1.08
CA ALA A 477 0.51 -14.47 0.65
C ALA A 477 1.04 -13.43 1.65
N GLY A 478 0.82 -13.61 2.95
CA GLY A 478 1.34 -12.74 4.01
C GLY A 478 2.86 -12.66 4.00
N ARG A 479 3.57 -13.78 3.78
CA ARG A 479 5.05 -13.76 3.60
C ARG A 479 5.48 -12.99 2.35
N HIS A 480 4.74 -13.12 1.25
CA HIS A 480 5.01 -12.36 0.02
C HIS A 480 4.71 -10.87 0.18
N GLN A 481 3.67 -10.50 0.94
CA GLN A 481 3.35 -9.12 1.28
C GLN A 481 4.47 -8.50 2.11
N GLN A 482 4.89 -9.18 3.19
CA GLN A 482 5.99 -8.75 4.04
C GLN A 482 7.27 -8.50 3.22
N GLY A 483 7.67 -9.48 2.39
CA GLY A 483 8.87 -9.32 1.56
C GLY A 483 8.74 -8.24 0.47
N SER A 484 7.53 -7.91 0.02
CA SER A 484 7.30 -6.80 -0.93
C SER A 484 7.31 -5.45 -0.23
N LEU A 485 6.81 -5.37 1.01
CA LEU A 485 6.92 -4.18 1.86
C LEU A 485 8.38 -3.89 2.24
N ASP A 486 9.16 -4.93 2.57
CA ASP A 486 10.59 -4.78 2.83
C ASP A 486 11.33 -4.24 1.60
N GLN A 487 11.01 -4.75 0.39
CA GLN A 487 11.55 -4.23 -0.88
C GLN A 487 11.16 -2.76 -1.12
N LEU A 488 9.90 -2.38 -0.83
CA LEU A 488 9.47 -0.98 -0.92
C LEU A 488 10.25 -0.10 0.06
N GLN A 489 10.44 -0.56 1.29
CA GLN A 489 11.18 0.17 2.31
C GLN A 489 12.64 0.39 1.91
N GLU A 490 13.31 -0.65 1.37
CA GLU A 490 14.67 -0.52 0.83
C GLU A 490 14.73 0.49 -0.33
N ALA A 491 13.76 0.45 -1.25
CA ALA A 491 13.70 1.38 -2.37
C ALA A 491 13.48 2.83 -1.91
N PHE A 492 12.65 3.08 -0.89
CA PHE A 492 12.49 4.42 -0.30
C PHE A 492 13.76 4.90 0.39
N LEU A 493 14.46 4.05 1.13
CA LEU A 493 15.74 4.41 1.74
C LEU A 493 16.81 4.76 0.70
N ALA A 494 16.83 4.04 -0.43
CA ALA A 494 17.72 4.34 -1.55
C ALA A 494 17.38 5.68 -2.23
N GLU A 495 16.10 5.96 -2.44
CA GLU A 495 15.62 7.25 -2.96
C GLU A 495 15.99 8.42 -2.04
N ASP A 496 15.76 8.27 -0.72
CA ASP A 496 16.12 9.30 0.27
C ASP A 496 17.62 9.60 0.25
N ALA A 497 18.48 8.58 0.12
CA ALA A 497 19.92 8.76 0.00
C ALA A 497 20.31 9.54 -1.26
N ILE A 498 19.65 9.30 -2.39
CA ILE A 498 19.86 10.05 -3.63
C ILE A 498 19.41 11.51 -3.46
N HIS A 499 18.23 11.75 -2.91
CA HIS A 499 17.72 13.09 -2.66
C HIS A 499 18.62 13.88 -1.69
N GLN A 500 19.17 13.22 -0.67
CA GLN A 500 20.15 13.83 0.23
C GLN A 500 21.42 14.24 -0.53
N GLY A 501 21.94 13.36 -1.40
CA GLY A 501 23.07 13.66 -2.29
C GLY A 501 22.78 14.83 -3.25
N GLN A 502 21.58 14.90 -3.82
CA GLN A 502 21.14 16.01 -4.68
C GLN A 502 21.11 17.34 -3.91
N ARG A 503 20.56 17.37 -2.69
CA ARG A 503 20.55 18.57 -1.83
C ARG A 503 21.95 19.06 -1.52
N GLU A 504 22.88 18.16 -1.22
CA GLU A 504 24.29 18.53 -1.00
C GLU A 504 24.95 19.09 -2.26
N ASN A 505 24.67 18.52 -3.43
CA ASN A 505 25.20 18.99 -4.71
C ASN A 505 24.65 20.38 -5.06
N LEU A 506 23.36 20.63 -4.80
CA LEU A 506 22.76 21.97 -4.95
C LEU A 506 23.41 22.99 -4.02
N ALA A 507 23.61 22.67 -2.74
CA ALA A 507 24.30 23.57 -1.82
C ALA A 507 25.74 23.90 -2.27
N LYS A 508 26.46 22.90 -2.82
CA LYS A 508 27.81 23.10 -3.39
C LYS A 508 27.77 23.94 -4.69
N PHE A 509 26.71 23.79 -5.50
CA PHE A 509 26.48 24.61 -6.68
C PHE A 509 26.25 26.07 -6.32
N ASP A 510 25.39 26.36 -5.33
CA ASP A 510 25.13 27.71 -4.85
C ASP A 510 26.41 28.39 -4.31
N GLN A 511 27.21 27.66 -3.53
CA GLN A 511 28.51 28.15 -3.08
C GLN A 511 29.47 28.45 -4.25
N ALA A 512 29.44 27.66 -5.32
CA ALA A 512 30.24 27.93 -6.51
C ALA A 512 29.74 29.18 -7.24
N ARG A 513 28.42 29.38 -7.35
CA ARG A 513 27.79 30.58 -7.91
C ARG A 513 28.11 31.85 -7.13
N GLU A 514 28.14 31.80 -5.80
CA GLU A 514 28.58 32.94 -5.01
C GLU A 514 30.05 33.31 -5.26
N ARG A 515 30.92 32.31 -5.44
CA ARG A 515 32.35 32.53 -5.71
C ARG A 515 32.57 33.15 -7.08
N GLU A 516 31.81 32.71 -8.09
CA GLU A 516 31.76 33.32 -9.41
C GLU A 516 31.30 34.79 -9.32
N HIS A 517 30.22 35.06 -8.59
CA HIS A 517 29.73 36.44 -8.43
C HIS A 517 30.78 37.36 -7.76
N ARG A 518 31.48 36.87 -6.73
CA ARG A 518 32.61 37.60 -6.12
C ARG A 518 33.79 37.78 -7.08
N ALA A 519 34.02 36.84 -7.99
CA ALA A 519 35.04 36.95 -9.02
C ALA A 519 34.71 38.08 -10.01
N HIS A 520 33.47 38.13 -10.51
CA HIS A 520 33.00 39.24 -11.36
C HIS A 520 33.08 40.60 -10.67
N GLN A 521 32.78 40.68 -9.38
CA GLN A 521 33.00 41.93 -8.62
C GLN A 521 34.48 42.35 -8.58
N GLN A 522 35.41 41.41 -8.58
CA GLN A 522 36.85 41.70 -8.67
C GLN A 522 37.24 42.15 -10.09
N GLU A 523 36.66 41.55 -11.13
CA GLU A 523 36.83 42.00 -12.51
C GLU A 523 36.33 43.43 -12.70
N ALA A 524 35.12 43.73 -12.25
CA ALA A 524 34.51 45.05 -12.35
C ALA A 524 35.37 46.13 -11.69
N LYS A 525 35.88 45.87 -10.48
CA LYS A 525 36.84 46.76 -9.81
C LYS A 525 38.13 46.91 -10.62
N GLY A 526 38.64 45.83 -11.20
CA GLY A 526 39.83 45.87 -12.06
C GLY A 526 39.63 46.72 -13.32
N ILE A 527 38.43 46.68 -13.93
CA ILE A 527 38.04 47.50 -15.07
C ILE A 527 37.97 48.97 -14.67
N GLU A 528 37.36 49.30 -13.53
CA GLU A 528 37.30 50.67 -13.00
C GLU A 528 38.72 51.25 -12.78
N TRP A 529 39.64 50.47 -12.24
CA TRP A 529 41.06 50.87 -12.11
C TRP A 529 41.74 51.12 -13.47
N LEU A 530 41.41 50.33 -14.49
CA LEU A 530 41.91 50.53 -15.85
C LEU A 530 41.38 51.84 -16.44
N GLU A 531 40.07 52.09 -16.36
CA GLU A 531 39.43 53.32 -16.85
C GLU A 531 40.01 54.57 -16.19
N ASN A 532 40.13 54.57 -14.85
CA ASN A 532 40.78 55.63 -14.11
C ASN A 532 42.24 55.83 -14.54
N GLY A 533 42.98 54.73 -14.76
CA GLY A 533 44.34 54.79 -15.29
C GLY A 533 44.44 55.39 -16.69
N PHE A 534 43.47 55.12 -17.59
CA PHE A 534 43.39 55.75 -18.91
C PHE A 534 43.11 57.24 -18.80
N GLN A 535 42.17 57.65 -17.95
CA GLN A 535 41.81 59.05 -17.76
C GLN A 535 42.99 59.87 -17.20
N VAL A 536 43.66 59.37 -16.16
CA VAL A 536 44.82 60.04 -15.53
C VAL A 536 46.00 60.15 -16.52
N ALA A 537 46.26 59.10 -17.31
CA ALA A 537 47.29 59.15 -18.35
C ALA A 537 46.94 60.17 -19.45
N GLY A 538 45.66 60.28 -19.83
CA GLY A 538 45.17 61.26 -20.80
C GLY A 538 45.33 62.70 -20.31
N GLN A 539 45.02 62.98 -19.04
CA GLN A 539 45.25 64.28 -18.41
C GLN A 539 46.74 64.63 -18.36
N GLY A 540 47.60 63.66 -18.05
CA GLY A 540 49.05 63.84 -18.09
C GLY A 540 49.56 64.21 -19.49
N ALA A 541 49.07 63.53 -20.54
CA ALA A 541 49.40 63.87 -21.93
C ALA A 541 48.95 65.28 -22.33
N ALA A 542 47.75 65.70 -21.92
CA ALA A 542 47.27 67.05 -22.18
C ALA A 542 48.15 68.11 -21.51
N LYS A 543 48.57 67.89 -20.25
CA LYS A 543 49.50 68.78 -19.55
C LYS A 543 50.88 68.85 -20.19
N VAL A 544 51.44 67.72 -20.66
CA VAL A 544 52.69 67.73 -21.43
C VAL A 544 52.53 68.58 -22.70
N GLY A 545 51.41 68.43 -23.41
CA GLY A 545 51.12 69.24 -24.60
C GLY A 545 51.06 70.73 -24.29
N GLN A 546 50.40 71.12 -23.19
CA GLN A 546 50.32 72.52 -22.76
C GLN A 546 51.68 73.09 -22.34
N GLY A 547 52.44 72.35 -21.52
CA GLY A 547 53.77 72.80 -21.10
C GLY A 547 54.76 72.93 -22.26
N LEU A 548 54.63 72.13 -23.33
CA LEU A 548 55.43 72.30 -24.56
C LEU A 548 55.09 73.60 -25.31
N VAL A 549 53.80 73.97 -25.35
CA VAL A 549 53.37 75.25 -25.95
C VAL A 549 53.95 76.41 -25.16
N ASP A 550 53.80 76.39 -23.83
CA ASP A 550 54.31 77.46 -22.95
C ASP A 550 55.84 77.56 -23.02
N PHE A 551 56.54 76.42 -23.06
CA PHE A 551 57.99 76.38 -23.27
C PHE A 551 58.41 77.01 -24.60
N SER A 552 57.72 76.68 -25.69
CA SER A 552 58.02 77.21 -27.02
C SER A 552 57.76 78.72 -27.09
N HIS A 553 56.71 79.21 -26.44
CA HIS A 553 56.37 80.62 -26.37
C HIS A 553 57.40 81.41 -25.55
N GLY A 554 57.79 80.89 -24.39
CA GLY A 554 58.86 81.47 -23.57
C GLY A 554 60.17 81.60 -24.33
N ARG A 555 60.59 80.54 -25.05
CA ARG A 555 61.77 80.56 -25.93
C ARG A 555 61.69 81.63 -27.02
N GLN A 556 60.52 81.87 -27.57
CA GLN A 556 60.34 82.87 -28.63
C GLN A 556 60.46 84.30 -28.07
N LEU A 557 59.90 84.55 -26.88
CA LEU A 557 60.07 85.81 -26.15
C LEU A 557 61.53 86.08 -25.78
N GLU A 558 62.28 85.06 -25.35
CA GLU A 558 63.73 85.17 -25.12
C GLU A 558 64.47 85.64 -26.38
N MET A 559 64.17 85.03 -27.53
CA MET A 559 64.81 85.35 -28.81
C MET A 559 64.47 86.78 -29.27
N ASP A 560 63.23 87.23 -29.08
CA ASP A 560 62.82 88.58 -29.42
C ASP A 560 63.41 89.63 -28.46
N GLY A 561 63.56 89.30 -27.18
CA GLY A 561 64.32 90.11 -26.21
C GLY A 561 65.78 90.31 -26.63
N LEU A 562 66.47 89.22 -27.01
CA LEU A 562 67.85 89.28 -27.51
C LEU A 562 67.98 90.10 -28.80
N ARG A 563 67.00 90.04 -29.71
CA ARG A 563 66.97 90.86 -30.93
C ARG A 563 66.85 92.35 -30.62
N GLN A 564 66.00 92.72 -29.66
CA GLN A 564 65.84 94.12 -29.25
C GLN A 564 67.10 94.64 -28.54
N GLN A 565 67.72 93.82 -27.70
CA GLN A 565 68.98 94.15 -27.05
C GLN A 565 70.08 94.46 -28.08
N ASN A 566 70.22 93.60 -29.10
CA ASN A 566 71.20 93.80 -30.18
C ASN A 566 70.93 95.08 -31.00
N ARG A 567 69.66 95.42 -31.27
CA ARG A 567 69.28 96.67 -31.94
C ARG A 567 69.66 97.90 -31.12
N GLY A 568 69.40 97.86 -29.81
CA GLY A 568 69.78 98.93 -28.88
C GLY A 568 71.29 99.19 -28.85
N GLN A 569 72.10 98.12 -28.77
CA GLN A 569 73.57 98.22 -28.79
C GLN A 569 74.11 98.84 -30.09
N LYS A 570 73.57 98.43 -31.24
CA LYS A 570 73.97 98.97 -32.55
C LYS A 570 73.69 100.47 -32.67
N MET A 571 72.54 100.92 -32.16
CA MET A 571 72.18 102.35 -32.17
C MET A 571 73.06 103.19 -31.24
N LEU A 572 73.46 102.65 -30.08
CA LEU A 572 74.38 103.33 -29.17
C LEU A 572 75.78 103.50 -29.79
N LEU A 573 76.29 102.47 -30.48
CA LEU A 573 77.57 102.56 -31.18
C LEU A 573 77.56 103.63 -32.28
N GLN A 574 76.51 103.66 -33.10
CA GLN A 574 76.35 104.67 -34.15
C GLN A 574 76.17 106.10 -33.62
N ALA A 575 75.56 106.25 -32.44
CA ALA A 575 75.43 107.55 -31.79
C ALA A 575 76.78 108.06 -31.26
N ARG A 576 77.61 107.18 -30.70
CA ARG A 576 78.94 107.55 -30.18
C ARG A 576 79.88 108.05 -31.27
N THR A 577 79.96 107.34 -32.40
CA THR A 577 80.82 107.74 -33.52
C THR A 577 80.41 109.11 -34.09
N ALA A 578 79.09 109.37 -34.21
CA ALA A 578 78.59 110.65 -34.69
C ALA A 578 78.84 111.82 -33.71
N ILE A 579 78.90 111.55 -32.40
CA ILE A 579 79.25 112.57 -31.39
C ILE A 579 80.73 112.95 -31.51
N GLU A 580 81.62 111.98 -31.74
CA GLU A 580 83.06 112.21 -31.89
C GLU A 580 83.41 113.00 -33.15
N GLU A 581 82.78 112.67 -34.29
CA GLU A 581 82.97 113.37 -35.57
C GLU A 581 82.53 114.85 -35.48
N ALA A 582 81.39 115.13 -34.85
CA ALA A 582 80.89 116.48 -34.65
C ALA A 582 81.80 117.33 -33.73
N ALA A 583 82.43 116.72 -32.72
CA ALA A 583 83.34 117.42 -31.82
C ALA A 583 84.65 117.86 -32.52
N ASN A 584 85.18 117.02 -33.42
CA ASN A 584 86.42 117.32 -34.15
C ASN A 584 86.26 118.45 -35.16
N GLN A 585 85.10 118.54 -35.84
CA GLN A 585 84.81 119.62 -36.79
C GLN A 585 84.69 121.00 -36.12
N GLY A 586 84.12 121.05 -34.92
CA GLY A 586 84.02 122.30 -34.16
C GLY A 586 85.38 122.88 -33.71
N ALA A 587 86.36 122.03 -33.43
CA ALA A 587 87.69 122.47 -32.98
C ALA A 587 88.56 123.04 -34.11
N ALA A 588 88.43 122.53 -35.35
CA ALA A 588 89.18 123.00 -36.50
C ALA A 588 88.76 124.42 -36.96
N ALA A 589 87.48 124.75 -36.84
CA ALA A 589 86.93 126.07 -37.20
C ALA A 589 87.47 127.21 -36.31
N ASP A 590 87.72 126.95 -35.02
CA ASP A 590 88.18 127.98 -34.08
C ASP A 590 89.66 128.39 -34.30
N GLN A 591 90.50 127.51 -34.87
CA GLN A 591 91.91 127.81 -35.18
C GLN A 591 92.08 128.72 -36.40
N ALA A 592 91.27 128.52 -37.45
CA ALA A 592 91.35 129.29 -38.69
C ALA A 592 91.01 130.79 -38.48
N LYS A 593 90.09 131.08 -37.55
CA LYS A 593 89.64 132.44 -37.24
C LYS A 593 90.71 133.32 -36.59
N GLN A 594 91.63 132.73 -35.82
CA GLN A 594 92.69 133.47 -35.14
C GLN A 594 93.84 133.88 -36.08
N GLN A 595 94.13 133.10 -37.12
CA GLN A 595 95.17 133.44 -38.09
C GLN A 595 94.78 134.62 -39.00
N ALA A 596 93.51 134.72 -39.39
CA ALA A 596 93.03 135.80 -40.26
C ALA A 596 93.14 137.19 -39.62
N GLN A 597 92.92 137.32 -38.30
CA GLN A 597 92.97 138.60 -37.60
C GLN A 597 94.39 139.19 -37.45
N PHE A 598 95.42 138.35 -37.50
CA PHE A 598 96.82 138.80 -37.38
C PHE A 598 97.31 139.45 -38.68
N GLN A 599 96.91 138.91 -39.84
CA GLN A 599 97.33 139.40 -41.16
C GLN A 599 96.74 140.76 -41.51
N GLU A 600 95.53 141.06 -41.01
CA GLU A 600 94.85 142.33 -41.26
C GLU A 600 95.56 143.53 -40.61
N GLN A 601 96.24 143.34 -39.47
CA GLN A 601 96.94 144.42 -38.75
C GLN A 601 98.30 144.79 -39.39
N GLU A 602 98.96 143.85 -40.06
CA GLU A 602 100.27 144.07 -40.69
C GLU A 602 100.16 144.92 -41.98
N ALA A 603 99.07 144.72 -42.74
CA ALA A 603 98.80 145.43 -43.99
C ALA A 603 98.63 146.96 -43.79
N HIS A 604 97.98 147.39 -42.71
CA HIS A 604 97.74 148.82 -42.44
C HIS A 604 99.01 149.61 -42.11
N ARG A 605 100.07 148.96 -41.61
CA ARG A 605 101.31 149.63 -41.23
C ARG A 605 102.17 150.04 -42.42
N LEU A 606 102.15 149.28 -43.51
CA LEU A 606 102.96 149.51 -44.72
C LEU A 606 102.46 150.71 -45.55
N ILE A 607 101.16 150.99 -45.52
CA ILE A 607 100.54 152.06 -46.31
C ILE A 607 100.95 153.46 -45.79
N ALA A 608 101.18 153.61 -44.48
CA ALA A 608 101.55 154.89 -43.86
C ALA A 608 102.99 155.34 -44.16
N GLN A 609 103.94 154.41 -44.29
CA GLN A 609 105.36 154.74 -44.56
C GLN A 609 105.61 155.27 -45.98
N GLY A 610 104.78 154.89 -46.97
CA GLY A 610 104.92 155.34 -48.35
C GLY A 610 104.56 156.81 -48.57
N GLN A 611 103.70 157.39 -47.72
CA GLN A 611 103.23 158.77 -47.87
C GLN A 611 104.28 159.80 -47.42
N GLU A 612 105.06 159.53 -46.36
CA GLU A 612 106.07 160.46 -45.84
C GLU A 612 107.26 160.68 -46.80
N MET A 613 107.62 159.68 -47.62
CA MET A 613 108.74 159.81 -48.57
C MET A 613 108.43 160.71 -49.78
N ILE A 614 107.16 160.88 -50.14
CA ILE A 614 106.72 161.68 -51.30
C ILE A 614 106.82 163.18 -51.00
N GLU A 615 106.60 163.59 -49.75
CA GLU A 615 106.64 165.00 -49.32
C GLU A 615 108.08 165.54 -49.21
N ALA A 616 109.07 164.71 -48.86
CA ALA A 616 110.48 165.10 -48.78
C ALA A 616 111.11 165.45 -50.15
N GLY A 617 110.65 164.83 -51.24
CA GLY A 617 111.14 165.09 -52.60
C GLY A 617 110.78 166.47 -53.16
N GLN A 618 109.62 167.02 -52.76
CA GLN A 618 109.12 168.31 -53.27
C GLN A 618 109.90 169.51 -52.69
N ALA A 619 110.47 169.38 -51.49
CA ALA A 619 111.22 170.47 -50.83
C ALA A 619 112.63 170.72 -51.43
N LEU A 620 113.25 169.73 -52.07
CA LEU A 620 114.56 169.86 -52.74
C LEU A 620 114.45 170.54 -54.11
N GLN A 621 113.32 170.36 -54.80
CA GLN A 621 113.06 170.93 -56.13
C GLN A 621 112.99 172.47 -56.11
N GLY A 622 112.46 173.06 -55.03
CA GLY A 622 112.40 174.52 -54.84
C GLY A 622 113.75 175.22 -54.57
N LYS A 623 114.79 174.51 -54.11
CA LYS A 623 116.15 175.08 -53.91
C LYS A 623 116.97 175.16 -55.20
N GLY A 624 116.72 174.26 -56.15
CA GLY A 624 117.39 174.25 -57.46
C GLY A 624 116.97 175.42 -58.35
N GLU A 625 115.71 175.83 -58.30
CA GLU A 625 115.17 176.94 -59.10
C GLU A 625 115.70 178.31 -58.64
N GLY A 626 116.05 178.47 -57.35
CA GLY A 626 116.64 179.70 -56.80
C GLY A 626 118.06 180.02 -57.28
N TYR A 627 118.87 178.99 -57.58
CA TYR A 627 120.23 179.19 -58.13
C TYR A 627 120.23 179.59 -59.61
N LEU A 628 119.17 179.26 -60.35
CA LEU A 628 119.03 179.61 -61.77
C LEU A 628 118.56 181.07 -61.98
N ALA A 629 117.86 181.67 -61.01
CA ALA A 629 117.42 183.07 -61.08
C ALA A 629 118.52 184.11 -60.78
N LEU A 630 119.48 183.81 -59.89
CA LEU A 630 120.62 184.69 -59.56
C LEU A 630 121.68 184.78 -60.68
N GLY A 631 121.69 183.82 -61.61
CA GLY A 631 122.56 183.84 -62.79
C GLY A 631 122.09 184.77 -63.91
N ALA A 632 120.86 185.31 -63.85
CA ALA A 632 120.23 186.09 -64.92
C ALA A 632 120.26 187.62 -64.72
N GLN A 633 120.88 188.16 -63.65
CA GLN A 633 120.95 189.61 -63.36
C GLN A 633 122.36 190.26 -63.40
N ALA A 634 123.41 189.53 -63.78
CA ALA A 634 124.75 190.12 -64.02
C ALA A 634 125.11 190.27 -65.52
N GLY A 635 124.10 190.25 -66.40
CA GLY A 635 124.21 190.48 -67.83
C GLY A 635 122.92 190.07 -68.53
#